data_AF-A0A7C6YJI4-F1
#
_entry.id   AF-A0A7C6YJI4-F1
#
_cell.length_a   1.000
_cell.length_b   1.000
_cell.length_c   1.000
_cell.angle_alpha   90.00
_cell.angle_beta   90.00
_cell.angle_gamma   90.00
#
_symmetry.space_group_name_H-M   'P 1'
#
loop_
_entity.id
_entity.type
_entity.pdbx_description
1 polymer ?
#
loop_
_entity_poly.entity_id
_entity_poly.type
_entity_poly.pdbx_seq_one_letter_code
_entity_poly.pdbx_strand_id
1 'polypeptide(L)'
;MKIRSLALLVCACLSVSLSARAQSSRPGMGAIVYADANGTGVTFRTWAPNATTVVVKGSFNGWGSTALKKDPPGGTWSVDVPNARANQEYKFVINGTHKKDPRGFRVVNSAGNSIIYDHRAFDWGSSTNFQAIWRNDLVIYEMHVGSYNAESWLPSTFDQCIEKIPYLKALGISAVELMPTMEFPGDRSWGYNPSDLYAIESSFGGPDGLKRFVKACHENGIAVIMDVVHNHYGPSDLEMWQYDGWSQNGLGGIYFYNEKWKAQTDWGDTRPDFGRPEVKNFIHDQIRMLVEKYKIDGFRWDSVYNIRNYSGSENPEGAAMLAKVNDWLAEVHPNVFRIAEDHAFDTPVNFEAQWDHGFLNAMRWLVTASSDSDRNMDTLAYHLSNGGFYRVVYVESHDTCGDLNDKHRLPRDIHFDDPQGYWAKKRALLGNMIALISPGIPMIFAGSEMNEDWTFSNNTALRWSLTNSNAGIVRAYSDLIRLRRDKYGNTTALKQVGKANVTHVNNTQKIVGVVRWDQGGQSDDVLLALNCSATAQNNYSLPFPSDGTWHCLYNSDLKAYDASFGGVGPGIGGTVVATGGNAKLNLGAYSLQVYSKTPIPQMSAASFHPPNPSGCGTVVTITYNPGDGALKQANPVYAYIGRNVWQYPSNHLMTLSNGLWKLDYVVPNLTYEFNLSFTDGAGNWDNNEGLNWTVPVSNCGDLPSTATWEPHVPQGCVPLTIVYHPNGGPLMGATNAFIHVGQNGWNNVTQLPLAQFGENEWRITYSIPEDTWQVDFVFFTQTGPGEGDRTWDNNNGKNWQVMVQNCLRVNEPSLFITNPPPSTNVAEQVKQIALQGTAHLLTGHLHWSNSLNGATGSIAYATNWSIGAIPLAEGVNLIRVSGTNSSVNPNHGAGDSPANTPYITATNWVNGQNGGTGLQPWRIRTSGGSSASTVYANTNCSFAPTSYAWALQAADGGFVEAIRPLSAPLRPGDKMTLVMQNGGVDGGKDNSSIGVAFENRFGQRLTEFLFNGGYDCYYINDAVWRDTGIPWGRITRNITLEMLTELTYRLTINGQAFEGELKEQSEMLLAQLRFWNWNAGGGDQRKLFIGAFSIQGDPLPVFTYSAETAVTRAWSSIRETTAVTIADGDLVATVNNLTGINSNVWVANTLTNQAWNWSLLPNDQYIVVPSNRTVVITPNTTNALNLYSLGKPGGVAD
;
A
#
# COMPACT_ATOMS: atom_id res chain seq x y z
N MET A 1 71.10 -41.13 27.18
CA MET A 1 70.90 -40.01 26.22
C MET A 1 70.23 -40.58 24.97
N LYS A 2 68.90 -40.71 24.95
CA LYS A 2 67.89 -39.71 24.52
C LYS A 2 67.91 -39.36 23.02
N ILE A 3 67.94 -40.38 22.13
CA ILE A 3 67.46 -40.28 20.74
C ILE A 3 66.78 -41.60 20.35
N ARG A 4 65.61 -41.95 20.91
CA ARG A 4 64.70 -43.00 20.36
C ARG A 4 63.20 -42.82 20.72
N SER A 5 62.79 -41.75 21.40
CA SER A 5 61.40 -41.58 21.86
C SER A 5 60.62 -40.44 21.19
N LEU A 6 61.18 -39.75 20.19
CA LEU A 6 60.52 -38.59 19.56
C LEU A 6 59.85 -38.91 18.20
N ALA A 7 60.11 -40.08 17.61
CA ALA A 7 59.56 -40.45 16.31
C ALA A 7 58.18 -41.15 16.39
N LEU A 8 57.77 -41.66 17.56
CA LEU A 8 56.45 -42.29 17.74
C LEU A 8 55.36 -41.34 18.27
N LEU A 9 55.72 -40.14 18.76
CA LEU A 9 54.72 -39.19 19.29
C LEU A 9 54.22 -38.18 18.25
N VAL A 10 54.93 -38.01 17.12
CA VAL A 10 54.56 -37.03 16.07
C VAL A 10 53.64 -37.64 14.99
N CYS A 11 53.52 -38.97 14.90
CA CYS A 11 52.54 -39.63 14.01
C CYS A 11 51.17 -39.89 14.67
N ALA A 12 50.98 -39.58 15.96
CA ALA A 12 49.73 -39.86 16.68
C ALA A 12 48.81 -38.62 16.86
N CYS A 13 49.23 -37.43 16.43
CA CYS A 13 48.43 -36.19 16.57
C CYS A 13 47.95 -35.58 15.24
N LEU A 14 48.04 -36.32 14.12
CA LEU A 14 47.53 -35.89 12.81
C LEU A 14 46.55 -36.89 12.17
N SER A 15 46.08 -37.87 12.93
CA SER A 15 44.85 -38.58 12.59
C SER A 15 43.69 -37.86 13.30
N VAL A 16 43.28 -36.70 12.77
CA VAL A 16 41.87 -36.36 12.85
C VAL A 16 41.21 -37.47 12.06
N SER A 17 40.70 -38.47 12.78
CA SER A 17 39.80 -39.45 12.22
C SER A 17 38.73 -38.67 11.48
N LEU A 18 38.81 -38.67 10.15
CA LEU A 18 37.70 -38.44 9.23
C LEU A 18 36.70 -39.56 9.52
N SER A 19 36.06 -39.51 10.69
CA SER A 19 34.84 -40.26 10.94
C SER A 19 33.89 -39.77 9.87
N ALA A 20 33.63 -40.64 8.89
CA ALA A 20 32.63 -40.41 7.87
C ALA A 20 31.37 -39.95 8.60
N ARG A 21 30.94 -38.70 8.39
CA ARG A 21 29.72 -38.20 9.02
C ARG A 21 28.57 -39.11 8.58
N ALA A 22 27.83 -39.61 9.56
CA ALA A 22 26.65 -40.42 9.33
C ALA A 22 25.50 -39.54 8.81
N GLN A 23 24.47 -40.18 8.27
CA GLN A 23 23.18 -39.52 8.05
C GLN A 23 22.66 -38.93 9.36
N SER A 24 21.92 -37.81 9.27
CA SER A 24 21.30 -37.20 10.45
C SER A 24 20.14 -38.06 10.94
N SER A 25 20.06 -38.26 12.25
CA SER A 25 18.91 -38.90 12.92
C SER A 25 17.78 -37.91 13.25
N ARG A 26 17.99 -36.61 13.04
CA ARG A 26 17.01 -35.56 13.34
C ARG A 26 15.97 -35.48 12.20
N PRO A 27 14.67 -35.29 12.49
CA PRO A 27 13.63 -35.17 11.46
C PRO A 27 13.68 -33.82 10.73
N GLY A 28 12.84 -33.66 9.70
CA GLY A 28 12.68 -32.39 8.96
C GLY A 28 13.45 -32.34 7.64
N MET A 29 13.16 -31.35 6.81
CA MET A 29 13.77 -31.14 5.49
C MET A 29 14.28 -29.71 5.38
N GLY A 30 15.31 -29.50 4.56
CA GLY A 30 16.00 -28.21 4.37
C GLY A 30 17.12 -27.99 5.38
N ALA A 31 17.37 -26.73 5.75
CA ALA A 31 18.30 -26.33 6.82
C ALA A 31 17.58 -26.14 8.16
N ILE A 32 17.65 -27.13 9.06
CA ILE A 32 16.97 -27.14 10.35
C ILE A 32 17.96 -26.86 11.48
N VAL A 33 17.79 -25.73 12.17
CA VAL A 33 18.59 -25.37 13.35
C VAL A 33 18.21 -26.26 14.54
N TYR A 34 19.19 -26.86 15.20
CA TYR A 34 19.00 -27.65 16.41
C TYR A 34 19.85 -27.13 17.57
N ALA A 35 19.30 -27.28 18.77
CA ALA A 35 19.96 -27.05 20.05
C ALA A 35 19.36 -28.06 21.03
N ASP A 36 20.01 -29.21 21.18
CA ASP A 36 19.55 -30.32 22.01
C ASP A 36 20.70 -30.86 22.88
N ALA A 37 20.44 -31.92 23.66
CA ALA A 37 21.42 -32.51 24.57
C ALA A 37 22.69 -33.02 23.85
N ASN A 38 22.61 -33.28 22.54
CA ASN A 38 23.74 -33.73 21.72
C ASN A 38 24.48 -32.58 21.03
N GLY A 39 24.11 -31.32 21.29
CA GLY A 39 24.82 -30.11 20.86
C GLY A 39 23.96 -29.13 20.07
N THR A 40 24.64 -28.17 19.45
CA THR A 40 24.04 -27.12 18.61
C THR A 40 24.58 -27.18 17.19
N GLY A 41 23.75 -26.85 16.20
CA GLY A 41 24.14 -26.89 14.80
C GLY A 41 22.96 -26.80 13.85
N VAL A 42 23.20 -27.18 12.60
CA VAL A 42 22.17 -27.23 11.55
C VAL A 42 22.19 -28.59 10.88
N THR A 43 21.03 -29.21 10.78
CA THR A 43 20.81 -30.37 9.92
C THR A 43 20.50 -29.85 8.52
N PHE A 44 21.29 -30.23 7.53
CA PHE A 44 20.96 -30.01 6.13
C PHE A 44 20.38 -31.29 5.57
N ARG A 45 19.19 -31.24 4.96
CA ARG A 45 18.57 -32.38 4.28
C ARG A 45 17.87 -31.95 3.00
N THR A 46 18.18 -32.61 1.87
CA THR A 46 17.54 -32.34 0.57
C THR A 46 17.10 -33.61 -0.14
N TRP A 47 16.05 -33.52 -0.96
CA TRP A 47 15.55 -34.62 -1.79
C TRP A 47 16.22 -34.59 -3.16
N ALA A 48 17.02 -35.62 -3.45
CA ALA A 48 17.79 -35.75 -4.69
C ALA A 48 18.02 -37.24 -5.00
N PRO A 49 16.94 -37.98 -5.35
CA PRO A 49 16.97 -39.44 -5.42
C PRO A 49 17.94 -39.99 -6.48
N ASN A 50 18.12 -39.28 -7.60
CA ASN A 50 19.00 -39.67 -8.69
C ASN A 50 20.42 -39.10 -8.56
N ALA A 51 20.68 -38.28 -7.54
CA ALA A 51 22.02 -37.77 -7.30
C ALA A 51 23.00 -38.89 -6.95
N THR A 52 24.23 -38.76 -7.45
CA THR A 52 25.36 -39.62 -7.09
C THR A 52 26.19 -39.00 -5.97
N THR A 53 26.23 -37.67 -5.93
CA THR A 53 26.94 -36.90 -4.90
C THR A 53 26.10 -35.69 -4.49
N VAL A 54 26.05 -35.45 -3.17
CA VAL A 54 25.44 -34.25 -2.60
C VAL A 54 26.38 -33.70 -1.53
N VAL A 55 26.68 -32.41 -1.63
CA VAL A 55 27.55 -31.66 -0.72
C VAL A 55 26.83 -30.38 -0.31
N VAL A 56 27.00 -29.93 0.93
CA VAL A 56 26.63 -28.56 1.33
C VAL A 56 27.88 -27.70 1.45
N LYS A 57 27.81 -26.49 0.89
CA LYS A 57 28.82 -25.44 1.00
C LYS A 57 28.18 -24.18 1.56
N GLY A 58 28.88 -23.45 2.43
CA GLY A 58 28.36 -22.20 2.96
C GLY A 58 29.37 -21.44 3.81
N SER A 59 28.97 -20.30 4.34
CA SER A 59 29.86 -19.43 5.11
C SER A 59 30.46 -20.14 6.35
N PHE A 60 29.72 -21.09 6.95
CA PHE A 60 30.15 -21.88 8.12
C PHE A 60 31.36 -22.81 7.89
N ASN A 61 31.73 -23.06 6.64
CA ASN A 61 32.90 -23.86 6.28
C ASN A 61 33.79 -23.16 5.26
N GLY A 62 33.70 -21.82 5.15
CA GLY A 62 34.46 -21.03 4.18
C GLY A 62 34.17 -21.45 2.73
N TRP A 63 32.94 -21.85 2.42
CA TRP A 63 32.53 -22.43 1.14
C TRP A 63 33.25 -23.73 0.76
N GLY A 64 33.85 -24.41 1.74
CA GLY A 64 34.40 -25.76 1.61
C GLY A 64 33.32 -26.85 1.46
N SER A 65 33.74 -28.06 1.10
CA SER A 65 32.80 -29.17 0.84
C SER A 65 32.48 -29.97 2.11
N THR A 66 31.20 -30.02 2.51
CA THR A 66 30.69 -30.98 3.50
C THR A 66 29.77 -31.99 2.83
N ALA A 67 30.20 -33.25 2.70
CA ALA A 67 29.41 -34.30 2.05
C ALA A 67 28.18 -34.69 2.88
N LEU A 68 27.05 -34.87 2.20
CA LEU A 68 25.82 -35.45 2.76
C LEU A 68 25.82 -36.97 2.56
N LYS A 69 25.05 -37.68 3.38
CA LYS A 69 24.81 -39.12 3.24
C LYS A 69 23.38 -39.39 2.81
N LYS A 70 23.20 -40.33 1.89
CA LYS A 70 21.88 -40.75 1.41
C LYS A 70 21.12 -41.47 2.53
N ASP A 71 19.91 -41.03 2.83
CA ASP A 71 19.02 -41.65 3.82
C ASP A 71 18.27 -42.84 3.19
N PRO A 72 18.35 -44.07 3.73
CA PRO A 72 17.55 -45.21 3.28
C PRO A 72 16.20 -45.30 4.02
N PRO A 73 15.07 -45.63 3.35
CA PRO A 73 14.73 -45.46 1.92
C PRO A 73 14.12 -44.07 1.63
N GLY A 74 14.15 -43.59 0.38
CA GLY A 74 13.43 -42.35 -0.02
C GLY A 74 14.26 -41.31 -0.77
N GLY A 75 15.56 -41.50 -0.95
CA GLY A 75 16.38 -40.67 -1.85
C GLY A 75 16.68 -39.27 -1.33
N THR A 76 16.45 -39.01 -0.04
CA THR A 76 16.96 -37.81 0.64
C THR A 76 18.43 -37.97 1.00
N TRP A 77 19.11 -36.86 1.20
CA TRP A 77 20.50 -36.78 1.64
C TRP A 77 20.56 -35.89 2.86
N SER A 78 21.29 -36.27 3.90
CA SER A 78 21.38 -35.49 5.14
C SER A 78 22.77 -35.46 5.77
N VAL A 79 23.03 -34.40 6.55
CA VAL A 79 24.20 -34.26 7.43
C VAL A 79 23.93 -33.24 8.54
N ASP A 80 24.46 -33.51 9.74
CA ASP A 80 24.53 -32.53 10.81
C ASP A 80 25.84 -31.75 10.75
N VAL A 81 25.75 -30.42 10.80
CA VAL A 81 26.92 -29.51 10.77
C VAL A 81 26.96 -28.69 12.07
N PRO A 82 27.78 -29.09 13.06
CA PRO A 82 27.84 -28.44 14.37
C PRO A 82 28.26 -26.97 14.37
N ASN A 83 28.94 -26.49 13.31
CA ASN A 83 29.43 -25.10 13.22
C ASN A 83 28.50 -24.18 12.41
N ALA A 84 27.46 -24.74 11.79
CA ALA A 84 26.47 -23.95 11.04
C ALA A 84 25.47 -23.28 12.01
N ARG A 85 25.06 -22.06 11.69
CA ARG A 85 24.21 -21.17 12.49
C ARG A 85 23.25 -20.40 11.57
N ALA A 86 22.17 -19.88 12.14
CA ALA A 86 21.28 -18.96 11.42
C ALA A 86 22.04 -17.76 10.82
N ASN A 87 21.49 -17.17 9.76
CA ASN A 87 22.03 -16.06 8.97
C ASN A 87 23.29 -16.38 8.15
N GLN A 88 23.72 -17.63 8.10
CA GLN A 88 24.80 -18.04 7.20
C GLN A 88 24.24 -18.52 5.86
N GLU A 89 24.88 -18.08 4.78
CA GLU A 89 24.55 -18.48 3.41
C GLU A 89 25.04 -19.90 3.10
N TYR A 90 24.30 -20.61 2.24
CA TYR A 90 24.66 -21.92 1.75
C TYR A 90 24.03 -22.24 0.38
N LYS A 91 24.63 -23.22 -0.30
CA LYS A 91 24.03 -23.96 -1.43
C LYS A 91 24.32 -25.44 -1.30
N PHE A 92 23.45 -26.26 -1.86
CA PHE A 92 23.77 -27.65 -2.17
C PHE A 92 24.59 -27.71 -3.47
N VAL A 93 25.53 -28.64 -3.54
CA VAL A 93 26.22 -29.01 -4.77
C VAL A 93 25.83 -30.44 -5.10
N ILE A 94 24.99 -30.59 -6.11
CA ILE A 94 24.41 -31.88 -6.52
C ILE A 94 25.01 -32.26 -7.85
N ASN A 95 25.70 -33.40 -7.91
CA ASN A 95 26.44 -33.86 -9.09
C ASN A 95 27.38 -32.77 -9.69
N GLY A 96 27.96 -31.92 -8.84
CA GLY A 96 28.85 -30.81 -9.24
C GLY A 96 28.15 -29.47 -9.52
N THR A 97 26.82 -29.44 -9.60
CA THR A 97 26.05 -28.23 -9.89
C THR A 97 25.57 -27.56 -8.60
N HIS A 98 25.76 -26.24 -8.49
CA HIS A 98 25.25 -25.46 -7.37
C HIS A 98 23.73 -25.28 -7.48
N LYS A 99 23.03 -25.54 -6.38
CA LYS A 99 21.57 -25.49 -6.25
C LYS A 99 21.18 -24.84 -4.92
N LYS A 100 20.28 -23.88 -4.93
CA LYS A 100 19.54 -23.39 -3.76
C LYS A 100 18.78 -24.55 -3.12
N ASP A 101 18.43 -24.40 -1.85
CA ASP A 101 17.54 -25.32 -1.17
C ASP A 101 16.08 -25.06 -1.60
N PRO A 102 15.36 -26.02 -2.22
CA PRO A 102 13.92 -25.92 -2.49
C PRO A 102 13.09 -25.63 -1.23
N ARG A 103 13.62 -25.92 -0.04
CA ARG A 103 13.03 -25.65 1.27
C ARG A 103 13.81 -24.62 2.08
N GLY A 104 14.60 -23.77 1.41
CA GLY A 104 15.24 -22.63 2.05
C GLY A 104 14.20 -21.62 2.52
N PHE A 105 14.08 -21.40 3.82
CA PHE A 105 13.10 -20.45 4.38
C PHE A 105 13.45 -18.97 4.12
N ARG A 106 14.69 -18.70 3.69
CA ARG A 106 15.20 -17.37 3.36
C ARG A 106 16.24 -17.50 2.27
N VAL A 107 16.31 -16.51 1.38
CA VAL A 107 17.37 -16.36 0.37
C VAL A 107 17.95 -14.94 0.43
N VAL A 108 19.11 -14.74 -0.20
CA VAL A 108 19.65 -13.39 -0.43
C VAL A 108 18.73 -12.61 -1.37
N ASN A 109 18.33 -13.26 -2.46
CA ASN A 109 17.29 -12.91 -3.43
C ASN A 109 17.08 -14.14 -4.34
N SER A 110 16.15 -14.05 -5.29
CA SER A 110 15.87 -15.11 -6.28
C SER A 110 17.08 -15.61 -7.06
N ALA A 111 18.12 -14.81 -7.32
CA ALA A 111 19.35 -15.28 -8.00
C ALA A 111 20.45 -15.77 -7.02
N GLY A 112 20.28 -15.51 -5.73
CA GLY A 112 21.32 -15.60 -4.72
C GLY A 112 21.49 -16.96 -4.06
N ASN A 113 22.03 -16.96 -2.84
CA ASN A 113 22.22 -18.14 -2.01
C ASN A 113 21.04 -18.34 -1.05
N SER A 114 20.82 -19.57 -0.61
CA SER A 114 19.91 -19.84 0.51
C SER A 114 20.55 -19.37 1.81
N ILE A 115 19.74 -18.92 2.77
CA ILE A 115 20.16 -18.47 4.09
C ILE A 115 19.54 -19.37 5.15
N ILE A 116 20.34 -19.81 6.12
CA ILE A 116 19.84 -20.58 7.26
C ILE A 116 18.97 -19.66 8.12
N TYR A 117 17.73 -20.05 8.38
CA TYR A 117 16.78 -19.24 9.16
C TYR A 117 16.20 -20.05 10.32
N ASP A 118 16.09 -19.43 11.50
CA ASP A 118 15.51 -20.06 12.70
C ASP A 118 14.17 -19.42 13.04
N HIS A 119 13.08 -20.14 12.78
CA HIS A 119 11.74 -19.64 13.11
C HIS A 119 11.53 -19.37 14.60
N ARG A 120 12.28 -20.02 15.49
CA ARG A 120 12.15 -19.90 16.95
C ARG A 120 12.71 -18.58 17.48
N ALA A 121 13.49 -17.86 16.68
CA ALA A 121 14.07 -16.57 17.07
C ALA A 121 13.04 -15.43 17.07
N PHE A 122 11.87 -15.62 16.44
CA PHE A 122 10.82 -14.60 16.39
C PHE A 122 9.85 -14.75 17.58
N ASP A 123 9.67 -13.68 18.35
CA ASP A 123 8.70 -13.63 19.44
C ASP A 123 7.33 -13.12 18.93
N TRP A 124 6.32 -13.96 19.08
CA TRP A 124 4.95 -13.63 18.72
C TRP A 124 4.20 -12.84 19.80
N GLY A 125 4.64 -12.85 21.05
CA GLY A 125 3.91 -12.19 22.15
C GLY A 125 2.43 -12.60 22.24
N SER A 126 1.56 -11.61 22.46
CA SER A 126 0.10 -11.79 22.66
C SER A 126 -0.64 -12.36 21.44
N SER A 127 -0.11 -12.16 20.23
CA SER A 127 -0.67 -12.73 18.98
C SER A 127 -0.57 -14.27 18.90
N THR A 128 -0.05 -14.94 19.91
CA THR A 128 -0.11 -16.41 20.04
C THR A 128 -1.52 -16.95 20.20
N ASN A 129 -2.46 -16.15 20.70
CA ASN A 129 -3.83 -16.57 20.98
C ASN A 129 -4.87 -15.81 20.13
N PHE A 130 -4.50 -15.39 18.92
CA PHE A 130 -5.44 -14.71 18.01
C PHE A 130 -6.72 -15.54 17.84
N GLN A 131 -7.87 -14.88 18.01
CA GLN A 131 -9.17 -15.51 17.86
C GLN A 131 -9.61 -15.43 16.40
N ALA A 132 -9.89 -16.59 15.81
CA ALA A 132 -10.32 -16.66 14.43
C ALA A 132 -11.59 -15.85 14.18
N ILE A 133 -11.62 -15.14 13.05
CA ILE A 133 -12.77 -14.34 12.63
C ILE A 133 -13.78 -15.26 11.96
N TRP A 134 -15.05 -15.17 12.35
CA TRP A 134 -16.08 -15.98 11.72
C TRP A 134 -16.41 -15.49 10.30
N ARG A 135 -16.83 -16.40 9.42
CA ARG A 135 -17.03 -16.12 7.98
C ARG A 135 -18.05 -15.01 7.70
N ASN A 136 -19.03 -14.83 8.59
CA ASN A 136 -20.06 -13.79 8.46
C ASN A 136 -19.57 -12.37 8.83
N ASP A 137 -18.44 -12.29 9.53
CA ASP A 137 -17.76 -11.05 9.95
C ASP A 137 -16.66 -10.63 8.99
N LEU A 138 -16.37 -11.45 7.97
CA LEU A 138 -15.37 -11.18 6.95
C LEU A 138 -15.77 -10.00 6.06
N VAL A 139 -14.84 -9.06 5.95
CA VAL A 139 -14.71 -8.08 4.87
C VAL A 139 -13.24 -8.11 4.48
N ILE A 140 -12.95 -8.67 3.31
CA ILE A 140 -11.60 -8.90 2.82
C ILE A 140 -11.10 -7.64 2.09
N TYR A 141 -9.87 -7.26 2.37
CA TYR A 141 -9.13 -6.21 1.67
C TYR A 141 -7.96 -6.85 0.93
N GLU A 142 -8.10 -7.08 -0.38
CA GLU A 142 -7.05 -7.63 -1.21
C GLU A 142 -5.97 -6.56 -1.48
N MET A 143 -4.70 -6.90 -1.29
CA MET A 143 -3.59 -5.96 -1.44
C MET A 143 -2.31 -6.61 -1.97
N HIS A 144 -1.57 -5.84 -2.77
CA HIS A 144 -0.21 -6.16 -3.19
C HIS A 144 0.80 -5.45 -2.27
N VAL A 145 1.64 -6.22 -1.57
CA VAL A 145 2.64 -5.66 -0.64
C VAL A 145 3.49 -4.62 -1.36
N GLY A 146 4.17 -5.00 -2.44
CA GLY A 146 5.15 -4.16 -3.13
C GLY A 146 4.64 -2.83 -3.70
N SER A 147 3.33 -2.59 -3.79
CA SER A 147 2.76 -1.31 -4.28
C SER A 147 1.94 -0.56 -3.23
N TYR A 148 1.55 -1.21 -2.14
CA TYR A 148 0.54 -0.68 -1.23
C TYR A 148 0.97 0.60 -0.53
N ASN A 149 2.17 0.62 0.07
CA ASN A 149 2.75 1.82 0.68
C ASN A 149 4.16 2.05 0.11
N ALA A 150 4.28 1.95 -1.21
CA ALA A 150 5.55 1.93 -1.93
C ALA A 150 6.11 3.33 -2.19
N GLU A 151 7.42 3.36 -2.46
CA GLU A 151 8.06 4.51 -3.09
C GLU A 151 7.87 4.43 -4.61
N SER A 152 8.05 5.53 -5.34
CA SER A 152 7.85 5.51 -6.80
C SER A 152 8.73 4.44 -7.49
N TRP A 153 9.98 4.24 -7.06
CA TRP A 153 10.92 3.28 -7.67
C TRP A 153 11.30 2.05 -6.81
N LEU A 154 11.00 2.04 -5.51
CA LEU A 154 11.21 0.88 -4.63
C LEU A 154 9.89 0.19 -4.31
N PRO A 155 9.83 -1.15 -4.29
CA PRO A 155 8.64 -1.83 -3.77
C PRO A 155 8.44 -1.49 -2.28
N SER A 156 7.19 -1.50 -1.84
CA SER A 156 6.90 -1.46 -0.41
C SER A 156 7.33 -2.75 0.30
N THR A 157 7.51 -2.64 1.62
CA THR A 157 7.77 -3.78 2.52
C THR A 157 6.56 -4.09 3.40
N PHE A 158 6.61 -5.24 4.08
CA PHE A 158 5.64 -5.58 5.11
C PHE A 158 5.58 -4.52 6.23
N ASP A 159 6.73 -3.98 6.66
CA ASP A 159 6.78 -2.97 7.72
C ASP A 159 6.13 -1.66 7.28
N GLN A 160 6.33 -1.23 6.03
CA GLN A 160 5.62 -0.08 5.48
C GLN A 160 4.11 -0.34 5.39
N CYS A 161 3.68 -1.58 5.13
CA CYS A 161 2.26 -1.92 5.15
C CYS A 161 1.67 -1.86 6.59
N ILE A 162 2.45 -2.16 7.63
CA ILE A 162 2.01 -2.07 9.04
C ILE A 162 1.56 -0.64 9.38
N GLU A 163 2.19 0.39 8.82
CA GLU A 163 1.84 1.80 9.04
C GLU A 163 0.37 2.12 8.68
N LYS A 164 -0.25 1.30 7.82
CA LYS A 164 -1.63 1.47 7.36
C LYS A 164 -2.64 0.58 8.08
N ILE A 165 -2.21 -0.26 9.03
CA ILE A 165 -3.14 -1.07 9.85
C ILE A 165 -4.15 -0.21 10.61
N PRO A 166 -3.79 0.95 11.21
CA PRO A 166 -4.79 1.84 11.83
C PRO A 166 -5.87 2.31 10.86
N TYR A 167 -5.49 2.57 9.60
CA TYR A 167 -6.42 2.94 8.53
C TYR A 167 -7.35 1.78 8.18
N LEU A 168 -6.84 0.57 7.96
CA LEU A 168 -7.65 -0.62 7.68
C LEU A 168 -8.65 -0.92 8.81
N LYS A 169 -8.21 -0.77 10.07
CA LYS A 169 -9.08 -0.92 11.24
C LYS A 169 -10.18 0.15 11.26
N ALA A 170 -9.85 1.41 10.99
CA ALA A 170 -10.82 2.51 10.94
C ALA A 170 -11.83 2.36 9.78
N LEU A 171 -11.38 1.83 8.64
CA LEU A 171 -12.25 1.46 7.52
C LEU A 171 -13.20 0.32 7.88
N GLY A 172 -12.84 -0.50 8.88
CA GLY A 172 -13.65 -1.61 9.38
C GLY A 172 -13.32 -2.95 8.73
N ILE A 173 -12.17 -3.07 8.08
CA ILE A 173 -11.67 -4.31 7.50
C ILE A 173 -11.47 -5.36 8.60
N SER A 174 -11.74 -6.62 8.28
CA SER A 174 -11.54 -7.74 9.19
C SER A 174 -10.49 -8.73 8.70
N ALA A 175 -10.20 -8.76 7.40
CA ALA A 175 -9.17 -9.60 6.85
C ALA A 175 -8.44 -8.87 5.73
N VAL A 176 -7.13 -9.06 5.63
CA VAL A 176 -6.35 -8.69 4.46
C VAL A 176 -6.05 -9.96 3.66
N GLU A 177 -6.18 -9.89 2.34
CA GLU A 177 -5.72 -10.93 1.42
C GLU A 177 -4.47 -10.43 0.72
N LEU A 178 -3.34 -11.03 1.05
CA LEU A 178 -2.05 -10.70 0.44
C LEU A 178 -1.94 -11.43 -0.90
N MET A 179 -1.73 -10.69 -1.97
CA MET A 179 -1.20 -11.25 -3.23
C MET A 179 0.11 -12.03 -2.96
N PRO A 180 0.55 -12.96 -3.84
CA PRO A 180 1.61 -13.90 -3.51
C PRO A 180 2.90 -13.23 -3.01
N THR A 181 3.43 -13.74 -1.91
CA THR A 181 4.61 -13.16 -1.22
C THR A 181 5.81 -14.10 -1.18
N MET A 182 5.74 -15.22 -1.92
CA MET A 182 6.89 -16.11 -2.10
C MET A 182 7.94 -15.44 -2.97
N GLU A 183 9.20 -15.78 -2.78
CA GLU A 183 10.30 -15.20 -3.54
C GLU A 183 10.10 -15.42 -5.05
N PHE A 184 10.34 -14.35 -5.83
CA PHE A 184 10.22 -14.33 -7.28
C PHE A 184 11.43 -13.67 -7.95
N PRO A 185 11.61 -13.84 -9.28
CA PRO A 185 12.67 -13.18 -10.04
C PRO A 185 12.62 -11.65 -9.95
N GLY A 186 13.73 -11.04 -9.51
CA GLY A 186 13.87 -9.59 -9.33
C GLY A 186 13.07 -9.02 -8.15
N ASP A 187 13.06 -7.70 -8.01
CA ASP A 187 12.53 -7.05 -6.80
C ASP A 187 11.07 -6.60 -6.93
N ARG A 188 10.49 -6.73 -8.13
CA ARG A 188 9.11 -6.32 -8.43
C ARG A 188 8.43 -7.38 -9.30
N SER A 189 7.37 -7.96 -8.75
CA SER A 189 6.45 -8.85 -9.44
C SER A 189 5.05 -8.68 -8.83
N TRP A 190 4.00 -9.17 -9.51
CA TRP A 190 2.71 -9.43 -8.84
C TRP A 190 2.79 -10.64 -7.90
N GLY A 191 3.85 -11.46 -8.02
CA GLY A 191 4.13 -12.62 -7.18
C GLY A 191 3.74 -13.97 -7.78
N TYR A 192 2.97 -13.99 -8.88
CA TYR A 192 2.46 -15.22 -9.51
C TYR A 192 3.50 -16.08 -10.24
N ASN A 193 4.77 -15.69 -10.23
CA ASN A 193 5.89 -16.39 -10.85
C ASN A 193 6.94 -16.86 -9.81
N PRO A 194 6.56 -17.61 -8.76
CA PRO A 194 7.45 -17.90 -7.65
C PRO A 194 8.65 -18.75 -8.07
N SER A 195 9.85 -18.37 -7.64
CA SER A 195 11.08 -19.13 -7.85
C SER A 195 11.41 -20.04 -6.66
N ASP A 196 11.13 -19.58 -5.43
CA ASP A 196 11.49 -20.27 -4.19
C ASP A 196 10.34 -20.25 -3.17
N LEU A 197 9.49 -21.28 -3.23
CA LEU A 197 8.18 -21.33 -2.54
C LEU A 197 8.21 -21.36 -1.01
N TYR A 198 9.38 -21.63 -0.42
CA TYR A 198 9.57 -21.66 1.03
C TYR A 198 10.17 -20.35 1.55
N ALA A 199 10.69 -19.51 0.66
CA ALA A 199 11.23 -18.21 1.00
C ALA A 199 10.16 -17.14 0.80
N ILE A 200 10.04 -16.24 1.78
CA ILE A 200 9.26 -15.02 1.64
C ILE A 200 10.12 -13.97 0.93
N GLU A 201 9.52 -13.24 -0.01
CA GLU A 201 10.18 -12.27 -0.88
C GLU A 201 11.11 -11.34 -0.09
N SER A 202 12.39 -11.42 -0.43
CA SER A 202 13.46 -10.67 0.20
C SER A 202 13.24 -9.16 0.11
N SER A 203 12.75 -8.66 -1.02
CA SER A 203 12.46 -7.24 -1.25
C SER A 203 11.32 -6.69 -0.39
N PHE A 204 10.45 -7.57 0.12
CA PHE A 204 9.36 -7.18 1.01
C PHE A 204 9.76 -7.18 2.49
N GLY A 205 11.03 -7.54 2.79
CA GLY A 205 11.55 -7.67 4.16
C GLY A 205 11.68 -9.13 4.63
N GLY A 206 11.39 -10.09 3.75
CA GLY A 206 11.58 -11.52 4.00
C GLY A 206 10.73 -12.09 5.15
N PRO A 207 11.15 -13.21 5.76
CA PRO A 207 10.31 -13.98 6.67
C PRO A 207 9.98 -13.24 7.98
N ASP A 208 10.90 -12.43 8.51
CA ASP A 208 10.62 -11.64 9.72
C ASP A 208 9.67 -10.48 9.45
N GLY A 209 9.74 -9.85 8.26
CA GLY A 209 8.79 -8.81 7.85
C GLY A 209 7.35 -9.34 7.81
N LEU A 210 7.14 -10.50 7.17
CA LEU A 210 5.81 -11.13 7.16
C LEU A 210 5.30 -11.44 8.57
N LYS A 211 6.15 -12.01 9.44
CA LYS A 211 5.74 -12.31 10.82
C LYS A 211 5.36 -11.06 11.61
N ARG A 212 6.10 -9.95 11.45
CA ARG A 212 5.74 -8.65 12.07
C ARG A 212 4.40 -8.15 11.56
N PHE A 213 4.15 -8.26 10.25
CA PHE A 213 2.87 -7.85 9.66
C PHE A 213 1.70 -8.69 10.20
N VAL A 214 1.82 -10.02 10.20
CA VAL A 214 0.78 -10.91 10.74
C VAL A 214 0.53 -10.61 12.22
N LYS A 215 1.60 -10.48 13.03
CA LYS A 215 1.47 -10.10 14.45
C LYS A 215 0.71 -8.79 14.62
N ALA A 216 1.04 -7.75 13.85
CA ALA A 216 0.40 -6.44 13.94
C ALA A 216 -1.08 -6.47 13.49
N CYS A 217 -1.42 -7.27 12.46
CA CYS A 217 -2.80 -7.51 12.05
C CYS A 217 -3.59 -8.22 13.15
N HIS A 218 -3.04 -9.29 13.73
CA HIS A 218 -3.67 -10.06 14.80
C HIS A 218 -3.92 -9.21 16.06
N GLU A 219 -2.95 -8.39 16.45
CA GLU A 219 -3.09 -7.42 17.56
C GLU A 219 -4.19 -6.38 17.31
N ASN A 220 -4.58 -6.17 16.05
CA ASN A 220 -5.65 -5.27 15.65
C ASN A 220 -6.96 -5.97 15.26
N GLY A 221 -7.07 -7.29 15.48
CA GLY A 221 -8.30 -8.04 15.17
C GLY A 221 -8.52 -8.24 13.67
N ILE A 222 -7.44 -8.29 12.89
CA ILE A 222 -7.45 -8.47 11.43
C ILE A 222 -6.79 -9.80 11.09
N ALA A 223 -7.50 -10.67 10.36
CA ALA A 223 -6.95 -11.92 9.85
C ALA A 223 -6.09 -11.68 8.59
N VAL A 224 -5.14 -12.57 8.31
CA VAL A 224 -4.29 -12.55 7.12
C VAL A 224 -4.54 -13.78 6.27
N ILE A 225 -5.11 -13.56 5.08
CA ILE A 225 -5.26 -14.55 4.01
C ILE A 225 -4.10 -14.34 3.04
N MET A 226 -3.57 -15.42 2.47
CA MET A 226 -2.45 -15.37 1.53
C MET A 226 -2.77 -16.10 0.24
N ASP A 227 -2.47 -15.46 -0.89
CA ASP A 227 -2.48 -16.11 -2.20
C ASP A 227 -1.35 -17.12 -2.32
N VAL A 228 -1.69 -18.33 -2.79
CA VAL A 228 -0.74 -19.40 -3.04
C VAL A 228 -0.80 -19.87 -4.49
N VAL A 229 0.39 -20.07 -5.06
CA VAL A 229 0.56 -20.39 -6.48
C VAL A 229 1.20 -21.75 -6.60
N HIS A 230 0.41 -22.73 -7.03
CA HIS A 230 0.86 -24.11 -7.23
C HIS A 230 0.44 -24.69 -8.59
N ASN A 231 -0.16 -23.87 -9.46
CA ASN A 231 -0.48 -24.26 -10.82
C ASN A 231 0.74 -24.21 -11.76
N HIS A 232 1.74 -23.36 -11.48
CA HIS A 232 3.05 -23.31 -12.13
C HIS A 232 4.09 -22.63 -11.21
N TYR A 233 5.40 -22.77 -11.52
CA TYR A 233 6.51 -22.04 -10.86
C TYR A 233 7.43 -21.36 -11.89
N GLY A 234 8.21 -20.36 -11.48
CA GLY A 234 9.13 -19.63 -12.37
C GLY A 234 8.39 -18.89 -13.50
N PRO A 235 8.92 -18.83 -14.74
CA PRO A 235 9.92 -19.75 -15.32
C PRO A 235 11.38 -19.35 -15.08
N SER A 236 11.65 -18.11 -14.65
CA SER A 236 13.00 -17.60 -14.41
C SER A 236 13.45 -17.87 -12.96
N ASP A 237 14.78 -17.87 -12.74
CA ASP A 237 15.48 -18.10 -11.46
C ASP A 237 15.10 -19.39 -10.70
N LEU A 238 14.45 -20.32 -11.40
CA LEU A 238 13.94 -21.59 -10.89
C LEU A 238 15.05 -22.66 -10.81
N GLU A 239 15.93 -22.55 -9.81
CA GLU A 239 17.01 -23.55 -9.62
C GLU A 239 16.49 -24.96 -9.29
N MET A 240 15.23 -25.09 -8.90
CA MET A 240 14.51 -26.37 -8.75
C MET A 240 14.38 -27.14 -10.08
N TRP A 241 14.51 -26.46 -11.22
CA TRP A 241 14.49 -27.09 -12.53
C TRP A 241 15.65 -28.09 -12.68
N GLN A 242 15.31 -29.34 -12.97
CA GLN A 242 16.26 -30.47 -13.10
C GLN A 242 17.18 -30.58 -11.87
N TYR A 243 16.57 -30.47 -10.68
CA TYR A 243 17.27 -30.27 -9.40
C TYR A 243 18.40 -31.27 -9.14
N ASP A 244 18.15 -32.57 -9.35
CA ASP A 244 19.13 -33.64 -9.09
C ASP A 244 19.86 -34.15 -10.35
N GLY A 245 19.67 -33.45 -11.47
CA GLY A 245 20.25 -33.79 -12.77
C GLY A 245 19.47 -34.83 -13.59
N TRP A 246 18.41 -35.43 -13.04
CA TRP A 246 17.52 -36.30 -13.82
C TRP A 246 16.38 -35.49 -14.45
N SER A 247 16.08 -35.76 -15.72
CA SER A 247 14.91 -35.26 -16.44
C SER A 247 14.53 -36.17 -17.62
N GLN A 248 13.32 -36.00 -18.13
CA GLN A 248 12.85 -36.60 -19.38
C GLN A 248 12.29 -35.51 -20.30
N ASN A 249 12.41 -35.73 -21.62
CA ASN A 249 11.89 -34.83 -22.66
C ASN A 249 12.40 -33.37 -22.56
N GLY A 250 13.55 -33.15 -21.91
CA GLY A 250 14.10 -31.81 -21.69
C GLY A 250 13.34 -30.96 -20.66
N LEU A 251 12.44 -31.56 -19.87
CA LEU A 251 11.58 -30.88 -18.91
C LEU A 251 12.18 -30.85 -17.49
N GLY A 252 11.35 -30.52 -16.49
CA GLY A 252 11.81 -30.04 -15.18
C GLY A 252 12.33 -31.08 -14.20
N GLY A 253 12.34 -32.36 -14.55
CA GLY A 253 12.90 -33.40 -13.70
C GLY A 253 12.01 -33.77 -12.51
N ILE A 254 12.61 -34.02 -11.34
CA ILE A 254 11.92 -34.70 -10.22
C ILE A 254 10.76 -33.94 -9.57
N TYR A 255 10.68 -32.61 -9.74
CA TYR A 255 9.62 -31.77 -9.15
C TYR A 255 8.46 -31.47 -10.11
N PHE A 256 8.64 -31.68 -11.41
CA PHE A 256 7.74 -31.20 -12.46
C PHE A 256 7.28 -32.35 -13.34
N TYR A 257 6.13 -32.21 -14.00
CA TYR A 257 5.73 -33.18 -15.01
C TYR A 257 6.78 -33.24 -16.13
N ASN A 258 7.06 -34.45 -16.63
CA ASN A 258 7.99 -34.64 -17.73
C ASN A 258 7.28 -35.06 -19.02
N GLU A 259 5.95 -35.12 -18.99
CA GLU A 259 5.09 -35.22 -20.16
C GLU A 259 4.65 -33.82 -20.59
N LYS A 260 5.04 -33.38 -21.79
CA LYS A 260 4.79 -32.02 -22.29
C LYS A 260 3.32 -31.57 -22.17
N TRP A 261 2.37 -32.46 -22.50
CA TRP A 261 0.94 -32.17 -22.41
C TRP A 261 0.42 -32.01 -20.97
N LYS A 262 1.09 -32.60 -19.96
CA LYS A 262 0.83 -32.34 -18.55
C LYS A 262 1.64 -31.18 -17.99
N ALA A 263 2.82 -30.88 -18.53
CA ALA A 263 3.68 -29.82 -18.01
C ALA A 263 3.22 -28.42 -18.44
N GLN A 264 2.61 -28.31 -19.62
CA GLN A 264 2.27 -27.04 -20.25
C GLN A 264 1.13 -26.29 -19.53
N THR A 265 1.38 -25.02 -19.26
CA THR A 265 0.44 -23.97 -18.84
C THR A 265 0.62 -22.74 -19.74
N ASP A 266 -0.23 -21.73 -19.59
CA ASP A 266 -0.06 -20.45 -20.29
C ASP A 266 1.22 -19.70 -19.85
N TRP A 267 1.79 -20.06 -18.70
CA TRP A 267 2.99 -19.45 -18.12
C TRP A 267 4.27 -20.30 -18.30
N GLY A 268 4.18 -21.45 -18.99
CA GLY A 268 5.32 -22.31 -19.32
C GLY A 268 5.12 -23.78 -18.96
N ASP A 269 6.16 -24.59 -19.21
CA ASP A 269 6.18 -26.04 -18.95
C ASP A 269 6.60 -26.38 -17.51
N THR A 270 6.20 -25.57 -16.55
CA THR A 270 6.68 -25.60 -15.16
C THR A 270 5.60 -26.04 -14.18
N ARG A 271 4.60 -26.81 -14.64
CA ARG A 271 3.60 -27.41 -13.74
C ARG A 271 4.23 -28.46 -12.81
N PRO A 272 4.02 -28.37 -11.49
CA PRO A 272 4.52 -29.37 -10.54
C PRO A 272 3.90 -30.76 -10.78
N ASP A 273 4.68 -31.82 -10.57
CA ASP A 273 4.18 -33.20 -10.72
C ASP A 273 3.33 -33.61 -9.51
N PHE A 274 2.03 -33.33 -9.57
CA PHE A 274 1.09 -33.73 -8.50
C PHE A 274 0.92 -35.25 -8.41
N GLY A 275 1.44 -36.04 -9.35
CA GLY A 275 1.43 -37.50 -9.29
C GLY A 275 2.41 -38.03 -8.24
N ARG A 276 3.54 -37.36 -8.06
CA ARG A 276 4.62 -37.78 -7.13
C ARG A 276 4.27 -37.51 -5.67
N PRO A 277 4.35 -38.52 -4.77
CA PRO A 277 4.11 -38.34 -3.35
C PRO A 277 5.01 -37.26 -2.71
N GLU A 278 6.27 -37.16 -3.13
CA GLU A 278 7.24 -36.21 -2.59
C GLU A 278 6.91 -34.75 -2.96
N VAL A 279 6.37 -34.53 -4.16
CA VAL A 279 5.91 -33.20 -4.61
C VAL A 279 4.60 -32.82 -3.92
N LYS A 280 3.66 -33.77 -3.77
CA LYS A 280 2.45 -33.56 -2.96
C LYS A 280 2.78 -33.21 -1.51
N ASN A 281 3.75 -33.90 -0.91
CA ASN A 281 4.22 -33.60 0.44
C ASN A 281 4.96 -32.26 0.51
N PHE A 282 5.71 -31.88 -0.53
CA PHE A 282 6.36 -30.57 -0.62
C PHE A 282 5.37 -29.41 -0.60
N ILE A 283 4.28 -29.51 -1.35
CA ILE A 283 3.19 -28.52 -1.36
C ILE A 283 2.48 -28.50 0.00
N HIS A 284 2.07 -29.67 0.51
CA HIS A 284 1.43 -29.79 1.81
C HIS A 284 2.27 -29.21 2.95
N ASP A 285 3.58 -29.51 2.97
CA ASP A 285 4.51 -29.01 3.99
C ASP A 285 4.72 -27.49 3.91
N GLN A 286 4.58 -26.89 2.72
CA GLN A 286 4.65 -25.44 2.53
C GLN A 286 3.43 -24.76 3.14
N ILE A 287 2.23 -25.29 2.87
CA ILE A 287 0.99 -24.79 3.48
C ILE A 287 1.04 -24.96 5.00
N ARG A 288 1.52 -26.10 5.49
CA ARG A 288 1.75 -26.31 6.93
C ARG A 288 2.72 -25.30 7.53
N MET A 289 3.80 -24.97 6.83
CA MET A 289 4.75 -23.95 7.29
C MET A 289 4.06 -22.59 7.44
N LEU A 290 3.25 -22.17 6.46
CA LEU A 290 2.54 -20.89 6.50
C LEU A 290 1.56 -20.82 7.67
N VAL A 291 0.82 -21.90 7.95
CA VAL A 291 -0.08 -21.95 9.11
C VAL A 291 0.70 -22.01 10.43
N GLU A 292 1.63 -22.94 10.60
CA GLU A 292 2.25 -23.20 11.90
C GLU A 292 3.38 -22.23 12.26
N LYS A 293 4.09 -21.67 11.27
CA LYS A 293 5.28 -20.84 11.49
C LYS A 293 5.07 -19.36 11.18
N TYR A 294 4.08 -19.03 10.36
CA TYR A 294 3.71 -17.65 10.00
C TYR A 294 2.30 -17.28 10.46
N LYS A 295 1.50 -18.22 10.99
CA LYS A 295 0.15 -17.99 11.52
C LYS A 295 -0.80 -17.37 10.49
N ILE A 296 -0.68 -17.79 9.23
CA ILE A 296 -1.62 -17.41 8.18
C ILE A 296 -3.00 -17.99 8.49
N ASP A 297 -4.04 -17.16 8.38
CA ASP A 297 -5.42 -17.48 8.75
C ASP A 297 -6.25 -18.02 7.59
N GLY A 298 -5.71 -18.03 6.37
CA GLY A 298 -6.42 -18.51 5.19
C GLY A 298 -5.58 -18.49 3.93
N PHE A 299 -6.05 -19.21 2.92
CA PHE A 299 -5.42 -19.24 1.60
C PHE A 299 -6.45 -19.04 0.49
N ARG A 300 -6.08 -18.23 -0.52
CA ARG A 300 -6.72 -18.22 -1.83
C ARG A 300 -5.79 -18.91 -2.83
N TRP A 301 -6.31 -19.95 -3.47
CA TRP A 301 -5.55 -20.74 -4.44
C TRP A 301 -5.74 -20.20 -5.84
N ASP A 302 -4.62 -19.79 -6.44
CA ASP A 302 -4.55 -19.26 -7.79
C ASP A 302 -4.75 -20.34 -8.86
N SER A 303 -5.57 -20.02 -9.86
CA SER A 303 -5.85 -20.81 -11.05
C SER A 303 -6.02 -22.30 -10.77
N VAL A 304 -6.98 -22.65 -9.91
CA VAL A 304 -7.30 -24.04 -9.55
C VAL A 304 -7.65 -24.87 -10.79
N TYR A 305 -8.22 -24.25 -11.83
CA TYR A 305 -8.41 -24.84 -13.14
C TYR A 305 -7.12 -25.48 -13.68
N ASN A 306 -5.99 -24.77 -13.63
CA ASN A 306 -4.71 -25.23 -14.14
C ASN A 306 -4.02 -26.26 -13.23
N ILE A 307 -4.49 -26.45 -12.01
CA ILE A 307 -4.11 -27.58 -11.14
C ILE A 307 -4.92 -28.81 -11.50
N ARG A 308 -6.24 -28.63 -11.66
CA ARG A 308 -7.22 -29.69 -11.87
C ARG A 308 -7.40 -30.10 -13.32
N ASN A 309 -6.83 -29.37 -14.28
CA ASN A 309 -6.94 -29.68 -15.69
C ASN A 309 -5.61 -29.49 -16.42
N TYR A 310 -5.39 -30.31 -17.43
CA TYR A 310 -4.36 -30.12 -18.46
C TYR A 310 -5.01 -30.37 -19.83
N SER A 311 -4.68 -29.57 -20.84
CA SER A 311 -5.23 -29.72 -22.21
C SER A 311 -6.77 -29.88 -22.28
N GLY A 312 -7.51 -29.21 -21.38
CA GLY A 312 -8.97 -29.30 -21.29
C GLY A 312 -9.54 -30.61 -20.73
N SER A 313 -8.69 -31.49 -20.19
CA SER A 313 -9.08 -32.74 -19.52
C SER A 313 -8.71 -32.71 -18.04
N GLU A 314 -9.44 -33.47 -17.24
CA GLU A 314 -9.21 -33.57 -15.79
C GLU A 314 -7.80 -34.10 -15.46
N ASN A 315 -7.19 -33.48 -14.46
CA ASN A 315 -5.97 -33.89 -13.78
C ASN A 315 -6.33 -34.46 -12.39
N PRO A 316 -6.60 -35.78 -12.27
CA PRO A 316 -7.00 -36.39 -11.01
C PRO A 316 -5.90 -36.31 -9.94
N GLU A 317 -4.63 -36.21 -10.35
CA GLU A 317 -3.49 -36.08 -9.44
C GLU A 317 -3.49 -34.71 -8.74
N GLY A 318 -3.82 -33.64 -9.48
CA GLY A 318 -4.02 -32.30 -8.94
C GLY A 318 -5.23 -32.20 -8.02
N ALA A 319 -6.36 -32.80 -8.42
CA ALA A 319 -7.55 -32.86 -7.58
C ALA A 319 -7.29 -33.61 -6.25
N ALA A 320 -6.59 -34.74 -6.31
CA ALA A 320 -6.21 -35.50 -5.11
C ALA A 320 -5.23 -34.73 -4.21
N MET A 321 -4.32 -33.94 -4.79
CA MET A 321 -3.42 -33.06 -4.02
C MET A 321 -4.21 -31.99 -3.26
N LEU A 322 -5.13 -31.30 -3.94
CA LEU A 322 -5.97 -30.26 -3.33
C LEU A 322 -6.85 -30.85 -2.21
N ALA A 323 -7.52 -31.97 -2.48
CA ALA A 323 -8.35 -32.65 -1.48
C ALA A 323 -7.53 -33.00 -0.22
N LYS A 324 -6.34 -33.58 -0.39
CA LYS A 324 -5.46 -33.91 0.74
C LYS A 324 -5.12 -32.69 1.60
N VAL A 325 -4.75 -31.56 0.98
CA VAL A 325 -4.39 -30.34 1.72
C VAL A 325 -5.62 -29.73 2.40
N ASN A 326 -6.73 -29.63 1.69
CA ASN A 326 -7.95 -29.04 2.22
C ASN A 326 -8.62 -29.89 3.31
N ASP A 327 -8.54 -31.22 3.23
CA ASP A 327 -9.01 -32.14 4.27
C ASP A 327 -8.16 -32.01 5.54
N TRP A 328 -6.84 -31.95 5.40
CA TRP A 328 -5.94 -31.72 6.53
C TRP A 328 -6.21 -30.37 7.21
N LEU A 329 -6.40 -29.30 6.43
CA LEU A 329 -6.79 -27.99 6.96
C LEU A 329 -8.14 -28.07 7.68
N ALA A 330 -9.14 -28.74 7.12
CA ALA A 330 -10.46 -28.90 7.75
C ALA A 330 -10.37 -29.62 9.10
N GLU A 331 -9.54 -30.66 9.18
CA GLU A 331 -9.44 -31.54 10.34
C GLU A 331 -8.56 -30.94 11.45
N VAL A 332 -7.40 -30.39 11.09
CA VAL A 332 -6.37 -29.96 12.04
C VAL A 332 -6.43 -28.44 12.31
N HIS A 333 -6.85 -27.65 11.32
CA HIS A 333 -6.89 -26.19 11.39
C HIS A 333 -8.24 -25.64 10.88
N PRO A 334 -9.39 -26.02 11.47
CA PRO A 334 -10.75 -25.74 10.93
C PRO A 334 -11.10 -24.26 10.78
N ASN A 335 -10.32 -23.39 11.42
CA ASN A 335 -10.45 -21.94 11.37
C ASN A 335 -9.72 -21.30 10.19
N VAL A 336 -8.87 -22.05 9.46
CA VAL A 336 -8.14 -21.54 8.29
C VAL A 336 -9.08 -21.50 7.09
N PHE A 337 -9.21 -20.33 6.47
CA PHE A 337 -10.05 -20.16 5.27
C PHE A 337 -9.46 -20.90 4.07
N ARG A 338 -10.34 -21.59 3.32
CA ARG A 338 -9.97 -22.35 2.11
C ARG A 338 -10.72 -21.79 0.92
N ILE A 339 -10.11 -20.84 0.22
CA ILE A 339 -10.70 -20.11 -0.91
C ILE A 339 -10.01 -20.56 -2.20
N ALA A 340 -10.78 -20.74 -3.27
CA ALA A 340 -10.26 -20.91 -4.62
C ALA A 340 -10.55 -19.67 -5.47
N GLU A 341 -9.72 -19.39 -6.45
CA GLU A 341 -10.10 -18.50 -7.54
C GLU A 341 -11.29 -19.05 -8.33
N ASP A 342 -11.19 -20.31 -8.76
CA ASP A 342 -12.11 -20.93 -9.70
C ASP A 342 -12.25 -22.44 -9.44
N HIS A 343 -13.18 -23.11 -10.12
CA HIS A 343 -13.32 -24.57 -10.17
C HIS A 343 -13.24 -25.30 -8.80
N ALA A 344 -13.72 -24.67 -7.72
CA ALA A 344 -13.70 -25.23 -6.37
C ALA A 344 -14.66 -26.41 -6.21
N PHE A 345 -15.76 -26.39 -6.97
CA PHE A 345 -16.94 -27.23 -6.74
C PHE A 345 -17.21 -28.25 -7.84
N ASP A 346 -16.40 -28.33 -8.91
CA ASP A 346 -16.68 -29.32 -9.96
C ASP A 346 -16.36 -30.76 -9.51
N THR A 347 -15.44 -30.92 -8.55
CA THR A 347 -15.19 -32.18 -7.84
C THR A 347 -14.98 -31.92 -6.34
N PRO A 348 -15.17 -32.91 -5.45
CA PRO A 348 -15.10 -32.69 -4.00
C PRO A 348 -13.66 -32.56 -3.52
N VAL A 349 -13.07 -31.37 -3.67
CA VAL A 349 -11.72 -31.01 -3.20
C VAL A 349 -11.73 -30.15 -1.92
N ASN A 350 -12.89 -30.06 -1.26
CA ASN A 350 -13.10 -29.49 0.08
C ASN A 350 -12.65 -28.01 0.26
N PHE A 351 -12.82 -27.18 -0.76
CA PHE A 351 -12.80 -25.72 -0.60
C PHE A 351 -14.07 -25.23 0.11
N GLU A 352 -13.95 -24.15 0.87
CA GLU A 352 -15.07 -23.51 1.56
C GLU A 352 -15.73 -22.42 0.71
N ALA A 353 -14.95 -21.73 -0.12
CA ALA A 353 -15.40 -20.62 -0.94
C ALA A 353 -14.65 -20.53 -2.27
N GLN A 354 -15.24 -19.81 -3.22
CA GLN A 354 -14.64 -19.46 -4.50
C GLN A 354 -14.92 -17.99 -4.84
N TRP A 355 -14.01 -17.34 -5.57
CA TRP A 355 -14.31 -16.05 -6.21
C TRP A 355 -15.48 -16.16 -7.22
N ASP A 356 -16.49 -15.30 -7.04
CA ASP A 356 -17.67 -15.29 -7.90
C ASP A 356 -17.47 -14.37 -9.12
N HIS A 357 -16.80 -14.92 -10.13
CA HIS A 357 -16.59 -14.27 -11.42
C HIS A 357 -17.91 -13.91 -12.13
N GLY A 358 -18.99 -14.68 -11.89
CA GLY A 358 -20.31 -14.38 -12.45
C GLY A 358 -20.87 -13.08 -11.89
N PHE A 359 -20.78 -12.90 -10.57
CA PHE A 359 -21.13 -11.66 -9.89
C PHE A 359 -20.25 -10.50 -10.34
N LEU A 360 -18.93 -10.68 -10.37
CA LEU A 360 -17.98 -9.67 -10.84
C LEU A 360 -18.38 -9.14 -12.22
N ASN A 361 -18.58 -10.04 -13.19
CA ASN A 361 -18.91 -9.68 -14.57
C ASN A 361 -20.24 -8.94 -14.65
N ALA A 362 -21.27 -9.43 -13.94
CA ALA A 362 -22.58 -8.80 -13.91
C ALA A 362 -22.53 -7.39 -13.29
N MET A 363 -21.81 -7.23 -12.18
CA MET A 363 -21.72 -5.95 -11.46
C MET A 363 -20.87 -4.93 -12.22
N ARG A 364 -19.74 -5.34 -12.81
CA ARG A 364 -18.96 -4.45 -13.67
C ARG A 364 -19.79 -3.98 -14.85
N TRP A 365 -20.45 -4.88 -15.57
CA TRP A 365 -21.35 -4.51 -16.68
C TRP A 365 -22.43 -3.51 -16.24
N LEU A 366 -23.06 -3.76 -15.09
CA LEU A 366 -24.09 -2.88 -14.53
C LEU A 366 -23.59 -1.44 -14.33
N VAL A 367 -22.39 -1.26 -13.79
CA VAL A 367 -21.88 0.07 -13.44
C VAL A 367 -21.12 0.76 -14.59
N THR A 368 -20.53 0.01 -15.53
CA THR A 368 -19.81 0.59 -16.68
C THR A 368 -20.72 0.86 -17.89
N ALA A 369 -21.91 0.26 -17.96
CA ALA A 369 -22.87 0.51 -19.04
C ALA A 369 -23.07 2.01 -19.30
N SER A 370 -22.99 2.43 -20.57
CA SER A 370 -23.07 3.83 -20.97
C SER A 370 -24.48 4.40 -20.84
N SER A 371 -25.51 3.56 -21.03
CA SER A 371 -26.92 3.94 -20.91
C SER A 371 -27.65 3.13 -19.83
N ASP A 372 -28.64 3.75 -19.19
CA ASP A 372 -29.54 3.06 -18.27
C ASP A 372 -30.30 1.93 -18.97
N SER A 373 -30.65 2.07 -20.26
CA SER A 373 -31.38 1.05 -21.03
C SER A 373 -30.71 -0.31 -20.99
N ASP A 374 -29.37 -0.34 -20.93
CA ASP A 374 -28.55 -1.54 -21.07
C ASP A 374 -28.39 -2.29 -19.73
N ARG A 375 -28.84 -1.67 -18.63
CA ARG A 375 -28.81 -2.25 -17.29
C ARG A 375 -30.01 -3.18 -17.09
N ASN A 376 -29.75 -4.41 -16.65
CA ASN A 376 -30.80 -5.38 -16.34
C ASN A 376 -30.93 -5.57 -14.82
N MET A 377 -32.07 -5.17 -14.26
CA MET A 377 -32.35 -5.30 -12.83
C MET A 377 -32.72 -6.73 -12.43
N ASP A 378 -33.18 -7.58 -13.36
CA ASP A 378 -33.42 -9.00 -13.06
C ASP A 378 -32.09 -9.72 -12.80
N THR A 379 -31.03 -9.37 -13.53
CA THR A 379 -29.68 -9.88 -13.28
C THR A 379 -29.18 -9.45 -11.89
N LEU A 380 -29.34 -8.17 -11.53
CA LEU A 380 -28.99 -7.69 -10.19
C LEU A 380 -29.80 -8.39 -9.10
N ALA A 381 -31.11 -8.55 -9.29
CA ALA A 381 -32.00 -9.26 -8.38
C ALA A 381 -31.59 -10.73 -8.19
N TYR A 382 -31.21 -11.43 -9.27
CA TYR A 382 -30.68 -12.79 -9.19
C TYR A 382 -29.43 -12.86 -8.30
N HIS A 383 -28.48 -11.95 -8.49
CA HIS A 383 -27.26 -11.94 -7.68
C HIS A 383 -27.47 -11.56 -6.21
N LEU A 384 -28.46 -10.69 -5.92
CA LEU A 384 -28.81 -10.27 -4.56
C LEU A 384 -29.68 -11.29 -3.81
N SER A 385 -30.35 -12.20 -4.52
CA SER A 385 -31.11 -13.32 -3.92
C SER A 385 -30.26 -14.56 -3.70
N ASN A 386 -29.19 -14.74 -4.48
CA ASN A 386 -28.25 -15.84 -4.31
C ASN A 386 -27.27 -15.57 -3.16
N GLY A 387 -27.00 -16.59 -2.37
CA GLY A 387 -26.18 -16.41 -1.20
C GLY A 387 -25.61 -17.68 -0.60
N GLY A 388 -24.43 -17.55 0.02
CA GLY A 388 -23.76 -18.59 0.77
C GLY A 388 -22.33 -18.20 1.10
N PHE A 389 -21.68 -18.90 2.03
CA PHE A 389 -20.25 -18.69 2.30
C PHE A 389 -19.37 -19.29 1.21
N TYR A 390 -19.95 -20.03 0.26
CA TYR A 390 -19.25 -20.60 -0.89
C TYR A 390 -18.79 -19.58 -1.93
N ARG A 391 -19.12 -18.29 -1.76
CA ARG A 391 -18.79 -17.21 -2.71
C ARG A 391 -18.11 -16.03 -2.04
N VAL A 392 -17.03 -15.57 -2.65
CA VAL A 392 -16.41 -14.26 -2.42
C VAL A 392 -16.92 -13.30 -3.49
N VAL A 393 -17.53 -12.19 -3.08
CA VAL A 393 -18.19 -11.22 -3.96
C VAL A 393 -17.39 -9.91 -4.01
N TYR A 394 -17.12 -9.43 -5.22
CA TYR A 394 -16.25 -8.29 -5.49
C TYR A 394 -16.60 -7.67 -6.85
N VAL A 395 -16.14 -6.45 -7.09
CA VAL A 395 -16.29 -5.74 -8.38
C VAL A 395 -14.96 -5.35 -9.02
N GLU A 396 -13.88 -5.49 -8.27
CA GLU A 396 -12.51 -5.26 -8.68
C GLU A 396 -11.59 -6.19 -7.89
N SER A 397 -10.66 -6.83 -8.60
CA SER A 397 -9.47 -7.52 -8.08
C SER A 397 -8.25 -7.08 -8.90
N HIS A 398 -7.05 -7.50 -8.49
CA HIS A 398 -5.82 -7.22 -9.23
C HIS A 398 -5.92 -7.61 -10.72
N ASP A 399 -6.57 -8.74 -11.05
CA ASP A 399 -6.73 -9.20 -12.43
C ASP A 399 -7.58 -8.27 -13.29
N THR A 400 -8.57 -7.63 -12.69
CA THR A 400 -9.54 -6.79 -13.40
C THR A 400 -9.10 -5.35 -13.56
N CYS A 401 -8.00 -4.95 -12.92
CA CYS A 401 -7.51 -3.58 -12.97
C CYS A 401 -6.00 -3.46 -13.19
N GLY A 402 -5.30 -4.59 -13.38
CA GLY A 402 -3.85 -4.66 -13.50
C GLY A 402 -3.29 -4.53 -14.92
N ASP A 403 -2.07 -4.02 -15.01
CA ASP A 403 -1.32 -3.80 -16.25
C ASP A 403 -0.93 -5.08 -17.00
N LEU A 404 -0.60 -6.18 -16.31
CA LEU A 404 -0.26 -7.46 -16.98
C LEU A 404 -1.43 -8.05 -17.77
N ASN A 405 -2.66 -7.64 -17.45
CA ASN A 405 -3.89 -8.08 -18.12
C ASN A 405 -4.48 -7.02 -19.07
N ASP A 406 -3.77 -5.91 -19.30
CA ASP A 406 -4.22 -4.77 -20.12
C ASP A 406 -5.59 -4.24 -19.65
N LYS A 407 -5.72 -4.03 -18.32
CA LYS A 407 -6.94 -3.54 -17.68
C LYS A 407 -6.77 -2.19 -17.01
N HIS A 408 -7.90 -1.56 -16.65
CA HIS A 408 -7.94 -0.32 -15.90
C HIS A 408 -8.79 -0.47 -14.63
N ARG A 409 -8.57 0.44 -13.68
CA ARG A 409 -9.42 0.57 -12.50
C ARG A 409 -10.86 0.91 -12.90
N LEU A 410 -11.81 0.48 -12.07
CA LEU A 410 -13.23 0.66 -12.28
C LEU A 410 -13.64 2.14 -12.54
N PRO A 411 -13.13 3.17 -11.84
CA PRO A 411 -13.48 4.55 -12.15
C PRO A 411 -13.11 4.97 -13.58
N ARG A 412 -12.00 4.45 -14.11
CA ARG A 412 -11.54 4.72 -15.48
C ARG A 412 -12.37 4.00 -16.52
N ASP A 413 -12.77 2.76 -16.27
CA ASP A 413 -13.69 2.00 -17.12
C ASP A 413 -15.09 2.64 -17.17
N ILE A 414 -15.50 3.31 -16.09
CA ILE A 414 -16.80 3.99 -16.00
C ILE A 414 -16.81 5.30 -16.79
N HIS A 415 -15.74 6.08 -16.68
CA HIS A 415 -15.58 7.33 -17.41
C HIS A 415 -14.10 7.51 -17.74
N PHE A 416 -13.74 7.46 -19.03
CA PHE A 416 -12.34 7.46 -19.47
C PHE A 416 -11.68 8.84 -19.55
N ASP A 417 -12.44 9.95 -19.60
CA ASP A 417 -11.81 11.28 -19.54
C ASP A 417 -11.77 11.89 -18.12
N ASP A 418 -12.81 11.67 -17.31
CA ASP A 418 -12.96 12.19 -15.94
C ASP A 418 -13.23 11.08 -14.90
N PRO A 419 -12.20 10.41 -14.35
CA PRO A 419 -12.37 9.25 -13.48
C PRO A 419 -12.56 9.63 -12.00
N GLN A 420 -12.33 10.91 -11.69
CA GLN A 420 -12.58 11.51 -10.37
C GLN A 420 -13.89 12.31 -10.36
N GLY A 421 -14.57 12.37 -11.50
CA GLY A 421 -15.84 13.05 -11.68
C GLY A 421 -17.02 12.34 -11.03
N TYR A 422 -18.15 13.06 -11.06
CA TYR A 422 -19.42 12.62 -10.49
C TYR A 422 -19.82 11.20 -10.94
N TRP A 423 -19.77 10.92 -12.25
CA TRP A 423 -20.22 9.64 -12.80
C TRP A 423 -19.35 8.45 -12.38
N ALA A 424 -18.04 8.66 -12.32
CA ALA A 424 -17.07 7.65 -11.93
C ALA A 424 -17.24 7.30 -10.45
N LYS A 425 -17.22 8.32 -9.58
CA LYS A 425 -17.41 8.16 -8.12
C LYS A 425 -18.74 7.48 -7.79
N LYS A 426 -19.85 7.96 -8.34
CA LYS A 426 -21.19 7.41 -8.05
C LYS A 426 -21.32 5.94 -8.43
N ARG A 427 -20.87 5.56 -9.63
CA ARG A 427 -21.05 4.20 -10.17
C ARG A 427 -20.01 3.22 -9.60
N ALA A 428 -18.76 3.63 -9.39
CA ALA A 428 -17.74 2.79 -8.75
C ALA A 428 -18.12 2.49 -7.30
N LEU A 429 -18.58 3.51 -6.58
CA LEU A 429 -19.07 3.37 -5.22
C LEU A 429 -20.32 2.46 -5.18
N LEU A 430 -21.30 2.64 -6.09
CA LEU A 430 -22.48 1.77 -6.15
C LEU A 430 -22.10 0.28 -6.33
N GLY A 431 -21.17 -0.04 -7.24
CA GLY A 431 -20.73 -1.42 -7.46
C GLY A 431 -20.14 -2.06 -6.19
N ASN A 432 -19.24 -1.36 -5.52
CA ASN A 432 -18.64 -1.82 -4.27
C ASN A 432 -19.65 -1.92 -3.12
N MET A 433 -20.61 -0.99 -3.03
CA MET A 433 -21.70 -1.09 -2.06
C MET A 433 -22.57 -2.32 -2.30
N ILE A 434 -22.87 -2.65 -3.57
CA ILE A 434 -23.61 -3.86 -3.93
C ILE A 434 -22.82 -5.11 -3.50
N ALA A 435 -21.50 -5.15 -3.67
CA ALA A 435 -20.69 -6.25 -3.14
C ALA A 435 -20.78 -6.34 -1.61
N LEU A 436 -20.63 -5.22 -0.89
CA LEU A 436 -20.69 -5.16 0.57
C LEU A 436 -22.05 -5.61 1.13
N ILE A 437 -23.16 -5.22 0.50
CA ILE A 437 -24.50 -5.61 0.95
C ILE A 437 -24.96 -6.96 0.40
N SER A 438 -24.26 -7.60 -0.54
CA SER A 438 -24.71 -8.86 -1.12
C SER A 438 -24.55 -10.04 -0.14
N PRO A 439 -25.41 -11.07 -0.22
CA PRO A 439 -25.19 -12.32 0.51
C PRO A 439 -23.95 -13.06 -0.03
N GLY A 440 -22.86 -13.05 0.76
CA GLY A 440 -21.56 -13.65 0.42
C GLY A 440 -20.46 -13.08 1.31
N ILE A 441 -19.21 -13.50 1.08
CA ILE A 441 -18.02 -12.91 1.71
C ILE A 441 -17.60 -11.71 0.85
N PRO A 442 -17.75 -10.45 1.30
CA PRO A 442 -17.37 -9.29 0.51
C PRO A 442 -15.85 -9.12 0.48
N MET A 443 -15.33 -8.74 -0.68
CA MET A 443 -13.94 -8.35 -0.90
C MET A 443 -13.87 -7.02 -1.66
N ILE A 444 -12.93 -6.16 -1.27
CA ILE A 444 -12.56 -4.96 -2.01
C ILE A 444 -11.05 -4.99 -2.29
N PHE A 445 -10.64 -4.46 -3.44
CA PHE A 445 -9.23 -4.34 -3.80
C PHE A 445 -8.67 -2.98 -3.38
N ALA A 446 -7.42 -2.98 -2.89
CA ALA A 446 -6.77 -1.79 -2.38
C ALA A 446 -6.82 -0.61 -3.37
N GLY A 447 -7.37 0.52 -2.93
CA GLY A 447 -7.57 1.72 -3.73
C GLY A 447 -9.02 1.97 -4.15
N SER A 448 -9.87 0.93 -4.19
CA SER A 448 -11.30 1.08 -4.51
C SER A 448 -12.02 2.06 -3.56
N GLU A 449 -11.64 2.07 -2.29
CA GLU A 449 -12.25 2.89 -1.24
C GLU A 449 -11.92 4.39 -1.34
N MET A 450 -10.82 4.73 -2.04
CA MET A 450 -10.39 6.10 -2.29
C MET A 450 -10.64 6.54 -3.73
N ASN A 451 -11.37 5.74 -4.51
CA ASN A 451 -11.64 5.95 -5.93
C ASN A 451 -10.34 6.05 -6.75
N GLU A 452 -9.35 5.19 -6.48
CA GLU A 452 -8.12 5.08 -7.27
C GLU A 452 -8.44 4.79 -8.74
N ASP A 453 -7.86 5.58 -9.65
CA ASP A 453 -8.11 5.48 -11.09
C ASP A 453 -6.89 5.05 -11.91
N TRP A 454 -5.72 4.92 -11.29
CA TRP A 454 -4.55 4.38 -11.98
C TRP A 454 -4.58 2.86 -12.03
N THR A 455 -4.36 2.33 -13.22
CA THR A 455 -4.12 0.91 -13.45
C THR A 455 -3.15 0.35 -12.41
N PHE A 456 -3.57 -0.73 -11.78
CA PHE A 456 -2.74 -1.44 -10.82
C PHE A 456 -1.49 -1.99 -11.50
N SER A 457 -0.34 -1.84 -10.85
CA SER A 457 0.93 -2.36 -11.31
C SER A 457 1.86 -2.51 -10.11
N ASN A 458 2.71 -3.52 -10.12
CA ASN A 458 3.82 -3.64 -9.16
C ASN A 458 4.81 -2.47 -9.22
N ASN A 459 4.74 -1.66 -10.28
CA ASN A 459 5.58 -0.49 -10.45
C ASN A 459 4.92 0.82 -9.98
N THR A 460 3.63 0.78 -9.59
CA THR A 460 2.85 1.97 -9.24
C THR A 460 2.49 1.94 -7.76
N ALA A 461 3.00 2.90 -7.00
CA ALA A 461 2.55 3.08 -5.62
C ALA A 461 1.07 3.51 -5.57
N LEU A 462 0.34 3.01 -4.58
CA LEU A 462 -1.03 3.46 -4.32
C LEU A 462 -1.06 4.94 -3.89
N ARG A 463 -1.96 5.75 -4.45
CA ARG A 463 -2.00 7.20 -4.18
C ARG A 463 -2.76 7.52 -2.91
N TRP A 464 -2.11 7.34 -1.77
CA TRP A 464 -2.67 7.63 -0.45
C TRP A 464 -3.25 9.04 -0.28
N SER A 465 -2.79 10.04 -1.05
CA SER A 465 -3.37 11.39 -1.04
C SER A 465 -4.87 11.40 -1.42
N LEU A 466 -5.34 10.42 -2.20
CA LEU A 466 -6.75 10.26 -2.54
C LEU A 466 -7.62 9.96 -1.32
N THR A 467 -7.07 9.37 -0.25
CA THR A 467 -7.84 9.20 0.99
C THR A 467 -8.26 10.54 1.61
N ASN A 468 -7.48 11.60 1.38
CA ASN A 468 -7.81 12.95 1.83
C ASN A 468 -8.74 13.66 0.83
N SER A 469 -8.36 13.65 -0.46
CA SER A 469 -9.14 14.30 -1.52
C SER A 469 -10.54 13.69 -1.69
N ASN A 470 -10.69 12.40 -1.40
CA ASN A 470 -11.94 11.65 -1.44
C ASN A 470 -12.35 11.13 -0.05
N ALA A 471 -12.04 11.86 1.03
CA ALA A 471 -12.32 11.43 2.41
C ALA A 471 -13.79 11.07 2.67
N GLY A 472 -14.72 11.77 2.02
CA GLY A 472 -16.15 11.45 2.12
C GLY A 472 -16.52 10.13 1.44
N ILE A 473 -15.81 9.74 0.37
CA ILE A 473 -15.97 8.43 -0.29
C ILE A 473 -15.42 7.32 0.62
N VAL A 474 -14.22 7.50 1.18
CA VAL A 474 -13.64 6.57 2.17
C VAL A 474 -14.60 6.37 3.35
N ARG A 475 -15.19 7.47 3.84
CA ARG A 475 -16.20 7.43 4.89
C ARG A 475 -17.45 6.63 4.47
N ALA A 476 -17.92 6.78 3.24
CA ALA A 476 -19.05 6.00 2.73
C ALA A 476 -18.78 4.48 2.81
N TYR A 477 -17.57 4.03 2.45
CA TYR A 477 -17.16 2.65 2.65
C TYR A 477 -17.15 2.27 4.14
N SER A 478 -16.51 3.05 5.01
CA SER A 478 -16.44 2.76 6.45
C SER A 478 -17.83 2.66 7.09
N ASP A 479 -18.72 3.61 6.80
CA ASP A 479 -20.08 3.65 7.33
C ASP A 479 -20.88 2.41 6.89
N LEU A 480 -20.74 1.96 5.64
CA LEU A 480 -21.41 0.75 5.16
C LEU A 480 -20.78 -0.54 5.70
N ILE A 481 -19.45 -0.61 5.81
CA ILE A 481 -18.74 -1.76 6.37
C ILE A 481 -19.14 -1.98 7.83
N ARG A 482 -19.31 -0.90 8.61
CA ARG A 482 -19.82 -0.96 9.99
C ARG A 482 -21.20 -1.58 10.06
N LEU A 483 -22.11 -1.21 9.14
CA LEU A 483 -23.43 -1.85 9.03
C LEU A 483 -23.32 -3.31 8.60
N ARG A 484 -22.48 -3.63 7.61
CA ARG A 484 -22.26 -5.00 7.13
C ARG A 484 -21.70 -5.93 8.21
N ARG A 485 -20.91 -5.39 9.14
CA ARG A 485 -20.33 -6.09 10.30
C ARG A 485 -21.14 -5.94 11.58
N ASP A 486 -22.33 -5.33 11.50
CA ASP A 486 -23.26 -5.14 12.61
C ASP A 486 -22.60 -4.47 13.84
N LYS A 487 -21.79 -3.43 13.62
CA LYS A 487 -21.10 -2.71 14.70
C LYS A 487 -22.03 -1.92 15.60
N TYR A 488 -23.27 -1.69 15.17
CA TYR A 488 -24.30 -0.99 15.92
C TYR A 488 -25.34 -1.94 16.56
N GLY A 489 -25.27 -3.25 16.31
CA GLY A 489 -26.16 -4.25 16.90
C GLY A 489 -27.60 -4.24 16.37
N ASN A 490 -27.84 -3.62 15.22
CA ASN A 490 -29.17 -3.46 14.61
C ASN A 490 -29.20 -3.81 13.11
N THR A 491 -28.12 -4.40 12.59
CA THR A 491 -27.99 -4.81 11.18
C THR A 491 -27.40 -6.22 11.04
N THR A 492 -27.61 -7.10 12.03
CA THR A 492 -27.19 -8.51 12.00
C THR A 492 -27.63 -9.21 10.70
N ALA A 493 -28.81 -8.85 10.17
CA ALA A 493 -29.33 -9.29 8.89
C ALA A 493 -28.34 -9.16 7.71
N LEU A 494 -27.51 -8.11 7.68
CA LEU A 494 -26.52 -7.91 6.61
C LEU A 494 -25.38 -8.93 6.66
N LYS A 495 -25.14 -9.56 7.83
CA LYS A 495 -24.15 -10.63 8.01
C LYS A 495 -24.59 -11.97 7.41
N GLN A 496 -25.89 -12.14 7.18
CA GLN A 496 -26.46 -13.44 6.85
C GLN A 496 -26.36 -13.73 5.37
N VAL A 497 -25.67 -14.80 5.00
CA VAL A 497 -25.43 -15.13 3.59
C VAL A 497 -26.55 -15.94 2.92
N GLY A 498 -27.61 -16.35 3.64
CA GLY A 498 -28.72 -17.13 3.08
C GLY A 498 -30.10 -16.52 3.28
N LYS A 499 -30.17 -15.24 3.69
CA LYS A 499 -31.40 -14.60 4.16
C LYS A 499 -31.62 -13.28 3.45
N ALA A 500 -32.05 -13.38 2.20
CA ALA A 500 -32.36 -12.26 1.32
C ALA A 500 -33.62 -12.53 0.50
N ASN A 501 -34.47 -11.51 0.36
CA ASN A 501 -35.69 -11.58 -0.44
C ASN A 501 -35.77 -10.31 -1.28
N VAL A 502 -35.72 -10.46 -2.60
CA VAL A 502 -35.93 -9.34 -3.52
C VAL A 502 -37.43 -9.08 -3.62
N THR A 503 -37.88 -7.99 -3.01
CA THR A 503 -39.31 -7.64 -2.93
C THR A 503 -39.77 -6.77 -4.08
N HIS A 504 -38.84 -6.16 -4.81
CA HIS A 504 -39.16 -5.25 -5.90
C HIS A 504 -38.08 -5.24 -6.98
N VAL A 505 -38.50 -5.31 -8.24
CA VAL A 505 -37.64 -5.17 -9.42
C VAL A 505 -38.36 -4.31 -10.46
N ASN A 506 -37.70 -3.24 -10.92
CA ASN A 506 -38.23 -2.38 -11.98
C ASN A 506 -37.15 -2.09 -13.01
N ASN A 507 -37.25 -2.75 -14.16
CA ASN A 507 -36.33 -2.57 -15.28
C ASN A 507 -36.48 -1.25 -16.03
N THR A 508 -37.61 -0.54 -15.91
CA THR A 508 -37.80 0.74 -16.59
C THR A 508 -37.08 1.87 -15.84
N GLN A 509 -37.24 1.93 -14.52
CA GLN A 509 -36.65 2.97 -13.67
C GLN A 509 -35.36 2.53 -12.97
N LYS A 510 -34.92 1.29 -13.21
CA LYS A 510 -33.70 0.67 -12.67
C LYS A 510 -33.65 0.64 -11.14
N ILE A 511 -34.78 0.26 -10.52
CA ILE A 511 -34.92 0.18 -9.06
C ILE A 511 -34.99 -1.28 -8.61
N VAL A 512 -34.27 -1.61 -7.53
CA VAL A 512 -34.37 -2.89 -6.84
C VAL A 512 -34.58 -2.66 -5.34
N GLY A 513 -35.52 -3.42 -4.75
CA GLY A 513 -35.77 -3.46 -3.31
C GLY A 513 -35.47 -4.85 -2.76
N VAL A 514 -34.69 -4.93 -1.67
CA VAL A 514 -34.30 -6.20 -1.04
C VAL A 514 -34.52 -6.12 0.46
N VAL A 515 -35.16 -7.14 1.03
CA VAL A 515 -35.26 -7.33 2.49
C VAL A 515 -34.24 -8.38 2.91
N ARG A 516 -33.46 -8.06 3.94
CA ARG A 516 -32.52 -8.95 4.63
C ARG A 516 -33.02 -9.18 6.05
N TRP A 517 -32.78 -10.36 6.60
CA TRP A 517 -33.14 -10.69 7.99
C TRP A 517 -32.12 -11.65 8.60
N ASP A 518 -32.10 -11.74 9.92
CA ASP A 518 -31.50 -12.86 10.64
C ASP A 518 -32.57 -13.83 11.17
N GLN A 519 -33.23 -13.55 12.29
CA GLN A 519 -34.29 -14.44 12.79
C GLN A 519 -35.64 -14.18 12.11
N GLY A 520 -35.78 -13.05 11.43
CA GLY A 520 -37.03 -12.58 10.84
C GLY A 520 -37.91 -11.87 11.86
N GLY A 521 -38.56 -10.79 11.43
CA GLY A 521 -39.45 -10.00 12.27
C GLY A 521 -39.13 -8.52 12.21
N GLN A 522 -40.11 -7.67 12.52
CA GLN A 522 -40.08 -6.26 12.15
C GLN A 522 -38.80 -5.51 12.61
N SER A 523 -38.30 -5.77 13.84
CA SER A 523 -37.11 -5.10 14.39
C SER A 523 -35.76 -5.63 13.88
N ASP A 524 -35.74 -6.79 13.25
CA ASP A 524 -34.56 -7.48 12.70
C ASP A 524 -34.39 -7.21 11.19
N ASP A 525 -35.50 -6.98 10.49
CA ASP A 525 -35.50 -6.76 9.05
C ASP A 525 -34.75 -5.49 8.65
N VAL A 526 -33.89 -5.61 7.64
CA VAL A 526 -33.20 -4.50 6.97
C VAL A 526 -33.69 -4.41 5.53
N LEU A 527 -34.17 -3.22 5.13
CA LEU A 527 -34.55 -2.94 3.76
C LEU A 527 -33.43 -2.20 3.03
N LEU A 528 -33.09 -2.70 1.85
CA LEU A 528 -32.13 -2.13 0.91
C LEU A 528 -32.89 -1.59 -0.28
N ALA A 529 -32.75 -0.30 -0.58
CA ALA A 529 -33.32 0.35 -1.75
C ALA A 529 -32.21 0.83 -2.67
N LEU A 530 -32.15 0.28 -3.88
CA LEU A 530 -31.13 0.56 -4.88
C LEU A 530 -31.75 1.33 -6.04
N ASN A 531 -31.17 2.48 -6.39
CA ASN A 531 -31.41 3.16 -7.65
C ASN A 531 -30.18 3.02 -8.54
N CYS A 532 -30.28 2.23 -9.61
CA CYS A 532 -29.22 1.99 -10.58
C CYS A 532 -29.35 2.85 -11.85
N SER A 533 -30.15 3.92 -11.81
CA SER A 533 -30.31 4.87 -12.93
C SER A 533 -29.57 6.17 -12.70
N ALA A 534 -29.30 6.89 -13.80
CA ALA A 534 -28.82 8.28 -13.77
C ALA A 534 -29.87 9.26 -13.23
N THR A 535 -31.13 8.84 -13.11
CA THR A 535 -32.26 9.69 -12.75
C THR A 535 -32.63 9.49 -11.28
N ALA A 536 -32.55 10.55 -10.49
CA ALA A 536 -33.10 10.54 -9.14
C ALA A 536 -34.63 10.33 -9.17
N GLN A 537 -35.14 9.48 -8.29
CA GLN A 537 -36.57 9.23 -8.16
C GLN A 537 -37.15 10.02 -7.00
N ASN A 538 -38.30 10.66 -7.21
CA ASN A 538 -39.05 11.35 -6.17
C ASN A 538 -40.37 10.64 -5.91
N ASN A 539 -40.74 10.49 -4.64
CA ASN A 539 -41.97 9.82 -4.21
C ASN A 539 -42.16 8.42 -4.82
N TYR A 540 -41.08 7.65 -4.96
CA TYR A 540 -41.10 6.29 -5.49
C TYR A 540 -41.74 5.34 -4.47
N SER A 541 -42.76 4.59 -4.89
CA SER A 541 -43.40 3.60 -4.01
C SER A 541 -42.57 2.32 -3.97
N LEU A 542 -42.11 1.92 -2.77
CA LEU A 542 -41.38 0.67 -2.58
C LEU A 542 -42.06 -0.19 -1.50
N PRO A 543 -42.16 -1.52 -1.67
CA PRO A 543 -42.69 -2.41 -0.64
C PRO A 543 -41.77 -2.50 0.58
N PHE A 544 -42.34 -2.35 1.77
CA PHE A 544 -41.66 -2.52 3.06
C PHE A 544 -42.22 -3.77 3.76
N PRO A 545 -41.40 -4.49 4.55
CA PRO A 545 -41.83 -5.75 5.17
C PRO A 545 -42.85 -5.53 6.30
N SER A 546 -42.96 -4.31 6.85
CA SER A 546 -43.99 -3.95 7.83
C SER A 546 -44.28 -2.46 7.90
N ASP A 547 -45.48 -2.12 8.38
CA ASP A 547 -45.96 -0.75 8.60
C ASP A 547 -45.24 -0.03 9.75
N GLY A 548 -45.29 1.30 9.74
CA GLY A 548 -44.76 2.19 10.78
C GLY A 548 -43.46 2.90 10.36
N THR A 549 -42.79 3.53 11.32
CA THR A 549 -41.55 4.29 11.08
C THR A 549 -40.38 3.38 10.77
N TRP A 550 -39.54 3.77 9.81
CA TRP A 550 -38.28 3.14 9.45
C TRP A 550 -37.19 4.22 9.41
N HIS A 551 -36.02 3.92 9.97
CA HIS A 551 -34.89 4.84 10.06
C HIS A 551 -33.90 4.57 8.94
N CYS A 552 -33.48 5.62 8.25
CA CYS A 552 -32.39 5.57 7.29
C CYS A 552 -31.08 5.41 8.06
N LEU A 553 -30.43 4.26 7.93
CA LEU A 553 -29.13 3.99 8.52
C LEU A 553 -27.99 4.44 7.59
N TYR A 554 -28.27 4.49 6.29
CA TYR A 554 -27.30 4.83 5.26
C TYR A 554 -27.98 5.39 4.02
N ASN A 555 -27.37 6.42 3.42
CA ASN A 555 -27.77 6.97 2.13
C ASN A 555 -26.51 7.37 1.36
N SER A 556 -26.21 6.68 0.25
CA SER A 556 -24.99 6.94 -0.51
C SER A 556 -24.99 8.23 -1.33
N ASP A 557 -26.13 8.90 -1.46
CA ASP A 557 -26.24 10.14 -2.22
C ASP A 557 -25.99 11.39 -1.34
N LEU A 558 -25.56 11.23 -0.10
CA LEU A 558 -25.35 12.37 0.80
C LEU A 558 -24.19 13.25 0.33
N LYS A 559 -24.40 14.57 0.40
CA LYS A 559 -23.36 15.59 0.15
C LYS A 559 -22.18 15.53 1.12
N ALA A 560 -22.36 14.84 2.24
CA ALA A 560 -21.30 14.55 3.19
C ALA A 560 -20.27 13.53 2.67
N TYR A 561 -20.64 12.72 1.67
CA TYR A 561 -19.72 11.77 1.02
C TYR A 561 -19.02 12.37 -0.20
N ASP A 562 -19.70 13.23 -0.95
CA ASP A 562 -19.07 14.10 -1.94
C ASP A 562 -19.99 15.31 -2.20
N ALA A 563 -19.43 16.52 -2.28
CA ALA A 563 -20.21 17.74 -2.45
C ALA A 563 -20.99 17.77 -3.78
N SER A 564 -20.55 17.01 -4.79
CA SER A 564 -21.22 16.87 -6.09
C SER A 564 -22.46 15.97 -6.04
N PHE A 565 -22.68 15.21 -4.97
CA PHE A 565 -23.83 14.30 -4.87
C PHE A 565 -25.15 15.05 -4.62
N GLY A 566 -26.26 14.40 -4.97
CA GLY A 566 -27.58 15.05 -5.00
C GLY A 566 -28.12 15.41 -3.61
N GLY A 567 -27.78 14.63 -2.58
CA GLY A 567 -28.38 14.71 -1.26
C GLY A 567 -29.84 14.29 -1.23
N VAL A 568 -30.26 13.40 -2.15
CA VAL A 568 -31.67 13.00 -2.30
C VAL A 568 -32.04 11.91 -1.29
N GLY A 569 -33.17 12.12 -0.60
CA GLY A 569 -33.65 11.23 0.46
C GLY A 569 -33.26 11.68 1.85
N PRO A 570 -33.68 10.95 2.90
CA PRO A 570 -33.28 11.26 4.27
C PRO A 570 -31.78 11.09 4.48
N GLY A 571 -31.21 11.89 5.39
CA GLY A 571 -29.90 11.64 5.97
C GLY A 571 -29.94 10.50 6.99
N ILE A 572 -28.76 10.12 7.48
CA ILE A 572 -28.62 9.13 8.55
C ILE A 572 -29.45 9.57 9.77
N GLY A 573 -30.27 8.67 10.31
CA GLY A 573 -31.21 8.94 11.40
C GLY A 573 -32.56 9.51 10.96
N GLY A 574 -32.67 10.01 9.73
CA GLY A 574 -33.94 10.44 9.15
C GLY A 574 -34.92 9.27 8.98
N THR A 575 -36.22 9.57 8.87
CA THR A 575 -37.26 8.55 8.90
C THR A 575 -38.14 8.55 7.66
N VAL A 576 -38.65 7.37 7.30
CA VAL A 576 -39.77 7.17 6.37
C VAL A 576 -40.87 6.38 7.08
N VAL A 577 -42.12 6.57 6.67
CA VAL A 577 -43.27 5.87 7.26
C VAL A 577 -43.86 4.94 6.21
N ALA A 578 -43.88 3.64 6.52
CA ALA A 578 -44.56 2.64 5.72
C ALA A 578 -46.02 2.50 6.17
N THR A 579 -46.96 2.51 5.22
CA THR A 579 -48.39 2.36 5.48
C THR A 579 -48.98 1.42 4.43
N GLY A 580 -49.67 0.36 4.83
CA GLY A 580 -50.18 -0.65 3.90
C GLY A 580 -49.05 -1.40 3.18
N GLY A 581 -47.95 -1.67 3.87
CA GLY A 581 -46.77 -2.39 3.35
C GLY A 581 -45.94 -1.60 2.35
N ASN A 582 -46.11 -0.28 2.24
CA ASN A 582 -45.40 0.54 1.26
C ASN A 582 -44.96 1.88 1.86
N ALA A 583 -43.80 2.40 1.42
CA ALA A 583 -43.39 3.78 1.71
C ALA A 583 -43.02 4.53 0.42
N LYS A 584 -43.14 5.86 0.46
CA LYS A 584 -42.69 6.75 -0.61
C LYS A 584 -41.25 7.20 -0.33
N LEU A 585 -40.33 6.88 -1.22
CA LEU A 585 -38.91 7.18 -1.08
C LEU A 585 -38.45 8.21 -2.13
N ASN A 586 -37.52 9.07 -1.73
CA ASN A 586 -36.72 9.86 -2.64
C ASN A 586 -35.36 9.18 -2.75
N LEU A 587 -34.99 8.72 -3.95
CA LEU A 587 -33.79 7.93 -4.20
C LEU A 587 -32.86 8.70 -5.13
N GLY A 588 -31.65 9.02 -4.68
CA GLY A 588 -30.63 9.68 -5.52
C GLY A 588 -30.24 8.82 -6.72
N ALA A 589 -29.69 9.43 -7.76
CA ALA A 589 -29.13 8.68 -8.89
C ALA A 589 -28.01 7.76 -8.40
N TYR A 590 -27.86 6.57 -9.00
CA TYR A 590 -26.81 5.58 -8.66
C TYR A 590 -26.56 5.45 -7.14
N SER A 591 -27.61 5.13 -6.38
CA SER A 591 -27.57 5.17 -4.92
C SER A 591 -28.10 3.92 -4.24
N LEU A 592 -27.63 3.72 -3.00
CA LEU A 592 -28.10 2.74 -2.05
C LEU A 592 -28.61 3.49 -0.81
N GLN A 593 -29.80 3.12 -0.35
CA GLN A 593 -30.31 3.48 0.97
C GLN A 593 -30.60 2.22 1.79
N VAL A 594 -30.23 2.26 3.07
CA VAL A 594 -30.42 1.16 4.03
C VAL A 594 -31.36 1.63 5.13
N TYR A 595 -32.38 0.84 5.42
CA TYR A 595 -33.40 1.15 6.42
C TYR A 595 -33.57 0.02 7.44
N SER A 596 -33.82 0.38 8.70
CA SER A 596 -34.24 -0.55 9.77
C SER A 596 -35.32 0.08 10.64
N LYS A 597 -36.12 -0.75 11.31
CA LYS A 597 -37.03 -0.33 12.38
C LYS A 597 -36.29 0.22 13.59
N THR A 598 -35.05 -0.21 13.78
CA THR A 598 -34.21 0.20 14.90
C THR A 598 -33.22 1.26 14.39
N PRO A 599 -33.23 2.50 14.90
CA PRO A 599 -32.25 3.51 14.49
C PRO A 599 -30.84 3.08 14.88
N ILE A 600 -29.82 3.68 14.25
CA ILE A 600 -28.45 3.60 14.77
C ILE A 600 -28.48 4.14 16.21
N PRO A 601 -28.00 3.37 17.20
CA PRO A 601 -27.91 3.86 18.58
C PRO A 601 -27.17 5.19 18.62
N GLN A 602 -27.68 6.15 19.39
CA GLN A 602 -26.95 7.37 19.64
C GLN A 602 -25.64 7.00 20.35
N MET A 603 -24.50 7.16 19.69
CA MET A 603 -23.22 6.90 20.31
C MET A 603 -23.01 7.81 21.52
N SER A 604 -22.33 7.28 22.53
CA SER A 604 -21.91 8.09 23.65
C SER A 604 -20.89 9.15 23.21
N ALA A 605 -20.87 10.29 23.89
CA ALA A 605 -19.99 11.40 23.54
C ALA A 605 -19.55 12.12 24.81
N ALA A 606 -18.28 12.49 24.89
CA ALA A 606 -17.75 13.36 25.93
C ALA A 606 -17.18 14.64 25.33
N SER A 607 -17.30 15.76 26.04
CA SER A 607 -16.61 17.01 25.69
C SER A 607 -16.00 17.66 26.92
N PHE A 608 -14.92 18.42 26.68
CA PHE A 608 -14.05 18.97 27.71
C PHE A 608 -13.92 20.47 27.50
N HIS A 609 -14.12 21.25 28.55
CA HIS A 609 -13.99 22.70 28.49
C HIS A 609 -13.12 23.23 29.64
N PRO A 610 -11.99 23.91 29.34
CA PRO A 610 -11.39 24.05 28.01
C PRO A 610 -10.92 22.69 27.44
N PRO A 611 -10.88 22.50 26.10
CA PRO A 611 -10.46 21.24 25.49
C PRO A 611 -8.96 20.94 25.67
N ASN A 612 -8.14 21.98 25.87
CA ASN A 612 -6.71 21.89 26.22
C ASN A 612 -6.45 22.71 27.49
N PRO A 613 -6.68 22.15 28.69
CA PRO A 613 -6.43 22.83 29.95
C PRO A 613 -4.95 23.20 30.12
N SER A 614 -4.68 24.36 30.71
CA SER A 614 -3.32 24.85 31.00
C SER A 614 -3.23 25.31 32.46
N GLY A 615 -2.17 24.90 33.15
CA GLY A 615 -1.91 25.25 34.56
C GLY A 615 -2.52 24.30 35.58
N CYS A 616 -1.85 24.15 36.73
CA CYS A 616 -2.41 23.44 37.89
C CYS A 616 -3.52 24.24 38.55
N GLY A 617 -4.52 23.56 39.09
CA GLY A 617 -5.69 24.17 39.73
C GLY A 617 -6.75 24.67 38.75
N THR A 618 -6.52 24.57 37.44
CA THR A 618 -7.52 24.93 36.41
C THR A 618 -8.69 23.95 36.45
N VAL A 619 -9.92 24.44 36.31
CA VAL A 619 -11.12 23.59 36.28
C VAL A 619 -11.40 23.16 34.84
N VAL A 620 -11.68 21.87 34.66
CA VAL A 620 -12.14 21.28 33.40
C VAL A 620 -13.56 20.78 33.58
N THR A 621 -14.49 21.37 32.84
CA THR A 621 -15.85 20.88 32.77
C THR A 621 -15.90 19.71 31.79
N ILE A 622 -16.09 18.51 32.34
CA ILE A 622 -16.32 17.28 31.60
C ILE A 622 -17.82 17.13 31.42
N THR A 623 -18.28 17.03 30.18
CA THR A 623 -19.67 16.66 29.89
C THR A 623 -19.69 15.32 29.19
N TYR A 624 -20.67 14.48 29.54
CA TYR A 624 -20.83 13.15 29.00
C TYR A 624 -22.30 12.88 28.67
N ASN A 625 -22.53 12.49 27.42
CA ASN A 625 -23.78 11.95 26.95
C ASN A 625 -23.60 10.44 26.81
N PRO A 626 -24.29 9.60 27.59
CA PRO A 626 -24.21 8.16 27.43
C PRO A 626 -24.88 7.67 26.14
N GLY A 627 -25.68 8.52 25.48
CA GLY A 627 -26.44 8.15 24.31
C GLY A 627 -27.30 6.90 24.59
N ASP A 628 -27.22 5.93 23.69
CA ASP A 628 -27.84 4.61 23.81
C ASP A 628 -26.88 3.53 24.31
N GLY A 629 -25.68 3.91 24.77
CA GLY A 629 -24.63 2.99 25.23
C GLY A 629 -24.90 2.37 26.62
N ALA A 630 -23.88 1.66 27.14
CA ALA A 630 -23.96 0.87 28.38
C ALA A 630 -24.44 1.68 29.61
N LEU A 631 -24.26 3.00 29.59
CA LEU A 631 -24.62 3.90 30.69
C LEU A 631 -25.90 4.72 30.45
N LYS A 632 -26.70 4.41 29.40
CA LYS A 632 -27.94 5.14 29.06
C LYS A 632 -28.88 5.34 30.25
N GLN A 633 -29.02 4.31 31.09
CA GLN A 633 -29.91 4.31 32.26
C GLN A 633 -29.17 4.35 33.59
N ALA A 634 -27.84 4.51 33.57
CA ALA A 634 -27.05 4.54 34.79
C ALA A 634 -27.38 5.80 35.59
N ASN A 635 -27.67 5.62 36.88
CA ASN A 635 -27.77 6.70 37.85
C ASN A 635 -27.39 6.14 39.23
N PRO A 636 -26.23 6.53 39.79
CA PRO A 636 -25.33 7.58 39.32
C PRO A 636 -24.44 7.15 38.12
N VAL A 637 -23.86 8.14 37.43
CA VAL A 637 -22.68 7.95 36.55
C VAL A 637 -21.46 8.60 37.21
N TYR A 638 -20.33 7.91 37.14
CA TYR A 638 -19.02 8.39 37.56
C TYR A 638 -18.13 8.61 36.34
N ALA A 639 -17.38 9.71 36.34
CA ALA A 639 -16.17 9.82 35.52
C ALA A 639 -15.05 9.11 36.28
N TYR A 640 -14.54 8.01 35.73
CA TYR A 640 -13.35 7.35 36.24
C TYR A 640 -12.13 8.02 35.62
N ILE A 641 -11.45 8.84 36.42
CA ILE A 641 -10.37 9.71 35.95
C ILE A 641 -9.06 9.20 36.50
N GLY A 642 -8.18 8.77 35.59
CA GLY A 642 -6.76 8.62 35.84
C GLY A 642 -5.98 9.81 35.29
N ARG A 643 -4.72 9.93 35.71
CA ARG A 643 -3.79 10.97 35.27
C ARG A 643 -2.53 10.31 34.74
N ASN A 644 -1.83 10.93 33.80
CA ASN A 644 -0.47 10.51 33.43
C ASN A 644 -0.36 9.00 33.08
N VAL A 645 -1.20 8.52 32.15
CA VAL A 645 -1.40 7.10 31.83
C VAL A 645 -1.98 6.29 32.99
N TRP A 646 -3.20 6.65 33.41
CA TRP A 646 -4.01 5.94 34.41
C TRP A 646 -3.42 5.86 35.83
N GLN A 647 -2.50 6.76 36.22
CA GLN A 647 -2.09 6.91 37.61
C GLN A 647 -3.20 7.48 38.49
N TYR A 648 -3.23 7.03 39.75
CA TYR A 648 -4.19 7.44 40.79
C TYR A 648 -5.65 7.49 40.31
N PRO A 649 -6.14 6.45 39.62
CA PRO A 649 -7.45 6.51 39.03
C PRO A 649 -8.51 6.48 40.12
N SER A 650 -9.52 7.35 40.00
CA SER A 650 -10.60 7.39 40.98
C SER A 650 -11.93 7.76 40.34
N ASN A 651 -13.01 7.27 40.95
CA ASN A 651 -14.38 7.56 40.53
C ASN A 651 -14.81 8.93 41.05
N HIS A 652 -15.24 9.80 40.15
CA HIS A 652 -15.81 11.11 40.46
C HIS A 652 -17.28 11.15 40.05
N LEU A 653 -18.16 11.34 41.02
CA LEU A 653 -19.60 11.39 40.79
C LEU A 653 -19.95 12.56 39.87
N MET A 654 -20.69 12.27 38.79
CA MET A 654 -21.17 13.28 37.86
C MET A 654 -22.59 13.73 38.24
N THR A 655 -22.94 14.95 37.85
CA THR A 655 -24.27 15.53 38.05
C THR A 655 -25.03 15.57 36.72
N LEU A 656 -26.25 15.02 36.69
CA LEU A 656 -27.09 15.05 35.49
C LEU A 656 -27.78 16.41 35.33
N SER A 657 -27.57 17.10 34.20
CA SER A 657 -28.21 18.38 33.87
C SER A 657 -28.53 18.44 32.38
N ASN A 658 -29.80 18.68 32.03
CA ASN A 658 -30.30 18.75 30.64
C ASN A 658 -29.93 17.52 29.79
N GLY A 659 -30.02 16.33 30.38
CA GLY A 659 -29.71 15.07 29.70
C GLY A 659 -28.22 14.78 29.51
N LEU A 660 -27.33 15.61 30.05
CA LEU A 660 -25.88 15.41 30.03
C LEU A 660 -25.35 15.26 31.45
N TRP A 661 -24.48 14.29 31.66
CA TRP A 661 -23.70 14.18 32.89
C TRP A 661 -22.59 15.22 32.87
N LYS A 662 -22.39 15.92 33.98
CA LYS A 662 -21.38 16.97 34.11
C LYS A 662 -20.53 16.78 35.35
N LEU A 663 -19.25 17.08 35.23
CA LEU A 663 -18.30 17.14 36.33
C LEU A 663 -17.33 18.30 36.09
N ASP A 664 -17.22 19.19 37.07
CA ASP A 664 -16.12 20.15 37.12
C ASP A 664 -14.97 19.51 37.88
N TYR A 665 -13.89 19.18 37.17
CA TYR A 665 -12.73 18.52 37.70
C TYR A 665 -11.55 19.49 37.79
N VAL A 666 -11.02 19.69 39.00
CA VAL A 666 -9.85 20.56 39.21
C VAL A 666 -8.59 19.81 38.80
N VAL A 667 -7.80 20.38 37.90
CA VAL A 667 -6.50 19.87 37.47
C VAL A 667 -5.56 19.79 38.68
N PRO A 668 -5.19 18.60 39.14
CA PRO A 668 -4.34 18.44 40.32
C PRO A 668 -2.88 18.70 39.97
N ASN A 669 -2.07 19.05 40.97
CA ASN A 669 -0.62 19.23 40.75
C ASN A 669 0.00 17.99 40.10
N LEU A 670 1.02 18.21 39.25
CA LEU A 670 1.79 17.17 38.56
C LEU A 670 0.95 16.37 37.54
N THR A 671 0.09 17.04 36.76
CA THR A 671 -0.79 16.39 35.75
C THR A 671 -0.46 16.91 34.33
N TYR A 672 -0.03 16.02 33.43
CA TYR A 672 0.21 16.33 32.01
C TYR A 672 -0.85 15.74 31.06
N GLU A 673 -1.68 14.80 31.51
CA GLU A 673 -2.84 14.29 30.79
C GLU A 673 -3.91 13.75 31.75
N PHE A 674 -5.17 13.75 31.31
CA PHE A 674 -6.23 12.94 31.89
C PHE A 674 -6.55 11.74 30.99
N ASN A 675 -6.78 10.58 31.59
CA ASN A 675 -7.36 9.42 30.92
C ASN A 675 -8.70 9.14 31.58
N LEU A 676 -9.76 9.08 30.78
CA LEU A 676 -11.13 8.98 31.29
C LEU A 676 -11.87 7.80 30.66
N SER A 677 -12.67 7.17 31.50
CA SER A 677 -13.79 6.29 31.12
C SER A 677 -14.98 6.65 32.01
N PHE A 678 -16.18 6.23 31.65
CA PHE A 678 -17.36 6.43 32.47
C PHE A 678 -17.86 5.09 33.01
N THR A 679 -18.43 5.08 34.21
CA THR A 679 -18.96 3.86 34.85
C THR A 679 -20.16 4.18 35.73
N ASP A 680 -21.00 3.18 35.99
CA ASP A 680 -22.04 3.24 37.02
C ASP A 680 -21.52 2.80 38.41
N GLY A 681 -20.26 2.38 38.52
CA GLY A 681 -19.65 1.85 39.73
C GLY A 681 -20.06 0.42 40.07
N ALA A 682 -20.85 -0.24 39.22
CA ALA A 682 -21.35 -1.61 39.37
C ALA A 682 -20.79 -2.59 38.32
N GLY A 683 -19.71 -2.19 37.63
CA GLY A 683 -19.02 -3.01 36.64
C GLY A 683 -19.45 -2.76 35.19
N ASN A 684 -20.38 -1.83 34.92
CA ASN A 684 -20.64 -1.36 33.57
C ASN A 684 -19.72 -0.19 33.24
N TRP A 685 -19.12 -0.24 32.05
CA TRP A 685 -18.14 0.75 31.61
C TRP A 685 -18.48 1.23 30.22
N ASP A 686 -18.32 2.54 30.02
CA ASP A 686 -18.15 3.12 28.70
C ASP A 686 -16.71 3.58 28.57
N ASN A 687 -15.97 2.90 27.71
CA ASN A 687 -14.56 3.13 27.43
C ASN A 687 -14.33 3.59 25.99
N ASN A 688 -15.34 4.18 25.34
CA ASN A 688 -15.23 4.69 23.97
C ASN A 688 -14.72 3.62 22.99
N GLU A 689 -15.37 2.44 22.97
CA GLU A 689 -14.98 1.28 22.15
C GLU A 689 -13.51 0.83 22.37
N GLY A 690 -13.00 1.00 23.59
CA GLY A 690 -11.63 0.66 23.96
C GLY A 690 -10.58 1.74 23.68
N LEU A 691 -10.96 2.89 23.12
CA LEU A 691 -10.05 4.00 22.88
C LEU A 691 -9.84 4.88 24.12
N ASN A 692 -10.79 4.88 25.06
CA ASN A 692 -10.91 5.83 26.16
C ASN A 692 -10.95 7.29 25.67
N TRP A 693 -11.15 8.24 26.59
CA TRP A 693 -10.92 9.66 26.31
C TRP A 693 -9.60 10.11 26.91
N THR A 694 -8.85 10.89 26.16
CA THR A 694 -7.58 11.47 26.61
C THR A 694 -7.63 12.97 26.45
N VAL A 695 -7.24 13.71 27.50
CA VAL A 695 -7.22 15.18 27.51
C VAL A 695 -5.83 15.65 27.92
N PRO A 696 -5.04 16.25 27.01
CA PRO A 696 -3.72 16.76 27.35
C PRO A 696 -3.81 18.00 28.24
N VAL A 697 -2.91 18.14 29.21
CA VAL A 697 -2.81 19.29 30.12
C VAL A 697 -1.45 19.94 29.97
N SER A 698 -1.42 21.23 29.63
CA SER A 698 -0.18 22.00 29.53
C SER A 698 0.17 22.67 30.87
N ASN A 699 1.46 22.86 31.16
CA ASN A 699 1.94 23.71 32.27
C ASN A 699 1.48 23.33 33.70
N CYS A 700 1.26 22.04 34.03
CA CYS A 700 0.91 21.61 35.40
C CYS A 700 1.81 20.50 36.00
N GLY A 701 2.81 20.92 36.79
CA GLY A 701 3.61 20.11 37.72
C GLY A 701 4.61 19.11 37.11
N ASP A 702 5.53 18.62 37.96
CA ASP A 702 6.73 17.85 37.61
C ASP A 702 6.41 16.66 36.70
N LEU A 703 7.11 16.65 35.57
CA LEU A 703 7.10 15.59 34.59
C LEU A 703 7.51 14.27 35.26
N PRO A 704 7.10 13.10 34.77
CA PRO A 704 7.74 11.84 35.17
C PRO A 704 9.26 11.97 35.05
N SER A 705 10.00 11.15 35.79
CA SER A 705 11.44 10.97 35.55
C SER A 705 11.66 10.79 34.06
N THR A 706 12.25 11.79 33.41
CA THR A 706 12.40 11.76 31.96
C THR A 706 13.77 11.18 31.67
N ALA A 707 13.80 10.21 30.77
CA ALA A 707 14.99 9.95 30.01
C ALA A 707 14.76 10.52 28.63
N THR A 708 15.61 11.44 28.21
CA THR A 708 15.73 11.79 26.81
C THR A 708 16.98 11.13 26.27
N TRP A 709 17.02 10.91 24.97
CA TRP A 709 18.20 10.38 24.32
C TRP A 709 18.35 11.01 22.95
N GLU A 710 19.61 11.21 22.57
CA GLU A 710 19.99 11.78 21.30
C GLU A 710 21.00 10.85 20.61
N PRO A 711 20.72 10.40 19.37
CA PRO A 711 19.53 10.66 18.56
C PRO A 711 18.25 9.98 19.07
N HIS A 712 17.09 10.64 18.95
CA HIS A 712 15.77 10.13 19.42
C HIS A 712 15.34 8.82 18.75
N VAL A 713 15.71 8.64 17.48
CA VAL A 713 15.61 7.38 16.73
C VAL A 713 17.00 7.09 16.17
N PRO A 714 17.84 6.32 16.87
CA PRO A 714 19.18 6.02 16.39
C PRO A 714 19.09 5.24 15.09
N GLN A 715 19.67 5.80 14.03
CA GLN A 715 19.84 5.14 12.75
C GLN A 715 21.31 4.76 12.58
N GLY A 716 21.59 3.45 12.44
CA GLY A 716 22.95 2.92 12.48
C GLY A 716 23.49 2.72 13.90
N CYS A 717 24.71 2.20 14.01
CA CYS A 717 25.36 1.91 15.30
C CYS A 717 26.07 3.14 15.89
N VAL A 718 25.33 4.25 15.94
CA VAL A 718 25.83 5.55 16.40
C VAL A 718 25.77 5.66 17.93
N PRO A 719 26.64 6.46 18.57
CA PRO A 719 26.57 6.67 20.01
C PRO A 719 25.25 7.32 20.44
N LEU A 720 24.62 6.76 21.46
CA LEU A 720 23.37 7.21 22.07
C LEU A 720 23.66 8.01 23.34
N THR A 721 23.42 9.32 23.31
CA THR A 721 23.54 10.16 24.52
C THR A 721 22.22 10.11 25.28
N ILE A 722 22.20 9.49 26.44
CA ILE A 722 21.03 9.38 27.32
C ILE A 722 21.16 10.42 28.44
N VAL A 723 20.14 11.27 28.58
CA VAL A 723 20.00 12.26 29.66
C VAL A 723 18.84 11.83 30.54
N TYR A 724 19.11 11.60 31.82
CA TYR A 724 18.12 11.23 32.81
C TYR A 724 17.90 12.37 33.81
N HIS A 725 16.64 12.77 33.93
CA HIS A 725 16.17 13.71 34.94
C HIS A 725 15.24 12.96 35.89
N PRO A 726 15.57 12.86 37.19
CA PRO A 726 14.69 12.19 38.14
C PRO A 726 13.32 12.85 38.25
N ASN A 727 13.19 14.17 38.06
CA ASN A 727 11.92 14.94 38.06
C ASN A 727 10.87 14.44 39.08
N GLY A 728 11.22 14.40 40.36
CA GLY A 728 10.30 13.92 41.41
C GLY A 728 10.10 12.39 41.48
N GLY A 729 10.70 11.62 40.59
CA GLY A 729 10.75 10.15 40.56
C GLY A 729 11.67 9.52 41.62
N PRO A 730 11.82 8.18 41.63
CA PRO A 730 12.47 7.44 42.73
C PRO A 730 13.93 7.83 43.03
N LEU A 731 14.62 8.46 42.09
CA LEU A 731 16.01 8.94 42.24
C LEU A 731 16.11 10.45 42.55
N MET A 732 14.99 11.11 42.91
CA MET A 732 14.99 12.51 43.28
C MET A 732 15.88 12.75 44.52
N GLY A 733 16.91 13.59 44.38
CA GLY A 733 17.89 13.87 45.45
C GLY A 733 19.01 12.83 45.58
N ALA A 734 19.15 11.91 44.62
CA ALA A 734 20.25 10.96 44.59
C ALA A 734 21.62 11.67 44.48
N THR A 735 22.64 11.17 45.18
CA THR A 735 24.03 11.65 45.10
C THR A 735 24.87 10.90 44.06
N ASN A 736 24.35 9.79 43.52
CA ASN A 736 24.93 8.99 42.45
C ASN A 736 23.81 8.29 41.65
N ALA A 737 24.00 8.09 40.35
CA ALA A 737 23.07 7.34 39.51
C ALA A 737 23.84 6.44 38.54
N PHE A 738 23.24 5.29 38.23
CA PHE A 738 23.76 4.30 37.29
C PHE A 738 22.67 3.93 36.29
N ILE A 739 23.09 3.50 35.10
CA ILE A 739 22.21 2.93 34.08
C ILE A 739 22.46 1.42 33.99
N HIS A 740 21.39 0.65 33.91
CA HIS A 740 21.40 -0.78 33.58
C HIS A 740 20.85 -0.92 32.17
N VAL A 741 21.70 -1.28 31.21
CA VAL A 741 21.42 -1.20 29.77
C VAL A 741 21.68 -2.54 29.08
N GLY A 742 20.74 -2.99 28.25
CA GLY A 742 20.82 -4.18 27.41
C GLY A 742 20.38 -3.92 25.98
N GLN A 743 20.50 -4.92 25.11
CA GLN A 743 20.13 -4.84 23.70
C GLN A 743 19.10 -5.92 23.30
N ASN A 744 18.25 -5.63 22.32
CA ASN A 744 17.33 -6.58 21.69
C ASN A 744 16.50 -7.40 22.70
N GLY A 745 15.90 -6.74 23.69
CA GLY A 745 15.16 -7.41 24.76
C GLY A 745 16.06 -7.89 25.91
N TRP A 746 16.87 -7.00 26.49
CA TRP A 746 17.75 -7.28 27.63
C TRP A 746 18.85 -8.35 27.41
N ASN A 747 19.34 -8.53 26.18
CA ASN A 747 20.56 -9.29 25.94
C ASN A 747 21.81 -8.45 26.28
N ASN A 748 22.92 -9.11 26.60
CA ASN A 748 24.24 -8.48 26.84
C ASN A 748 24.21 -7.30 27.83
N VAL A 749 23.49 -7.46 28.93
CA VAL A 749 23.26 -6.37 29.90
C VAL A 749 24.55 -5.92 30.58
N THR A 750 24.73 -4.61 30.67
CA THR A 750 25.85 -3.97 31.36
C THR A 750 25.34 -2.89 32.33
N GLN A 751 26.16 -2.56 33.33
CA GLN A 751 25.91 -1.48 34.28
C GLN A 751 26.99 -0.41 34.11
N LEU A 752 26.57 0.84 33.94
CA LEU A 752 27.46 1.97 33.68
C LEU A 752 27.13 3.14 34.63
N PRO A 753 28.12 3.87 35.15
CA PRO A 753 27.87 5.07 35.96
C PRO A 753 27.41 6.23 35.07
N LEU A 754 26.46 7.03 35.56
CA LEU A 754 26.06 8.30 34.92
C LEU A 754 26.92 9.46 35.45
N ALA A 755 27.19 10.45 34.60
CA ALA A 755 27.83 11.70 34.99
C ALA A 755 26.78 12.76 35.37
N GLN A 756 26.95 13.46 36.49
CA GLN A 756 26.08 14.57 36.88
C GLN A 756 26.42 15.81 36.06
N PHE A 757 25.42 16.41 35.41
CA PHE A 757 25.60 17.57 34.51
C PHE A 757 24.89 18.85 34.99
N GLY A 758 23.98 18.73 35.95
CA GLY A 758 23.26 19.84 36.60
C GLY A 758 22.60 19.39 37.92
N GLU A 759 21.85 20.29 38.57
CA GLU A 759 21.00 19.90 39.69
C GLU A 759 19.95 18.89 39.21
N ASN A 760 20.08 17.63 39.64
CA ASN A 760 19.19 16.53 39.26
C ASN A 760 19.14 16.24 37.75
N GLU A 761 20.28 16.31 37.08
CA GLU A 761 20.44 15.89 35.68
C GLU A 761 21.67 14.99 35.53
N TRP A 762 21.47 13.83 34.92
CA TRP A 762 22.46 12.77 34.75
C TRP A 762 22.63 12.42 33.27
N ARG A 763 23.86 12.17 32.82
CA ARG A 763 24.15 11.90 31.39
C ARG A 763 25.10 10.72 31.20
N ILE A 764 24.92 10.00 30.10
CA ILE A 764 25.89 9.02 29.57
C ILE A 764 25.83 9.00 28.04
N THR A 765 26.95 8.73 27.39
CA THR A 765 26.98 8.34 25.98
C THR A 765 27.23 6.85 25.89
N TYR A 766 26.24 6.10 25.42
CA TYR A 766 26.27 4.65 25.23
C TYR A 766 26.59 4.33 23.77
N SER A 767 27.67 3.58 23.52
CA SER A 767 27.98 3.10 22.17
C SER A 767 27.08 1.91 21.84
N ILE A 768 26.15 2.09 20.89
CA ILE A 768 25.23 1.03 20.44
C ILE A 768 26.04 -0.08 19.77
N PRO A 769 25.99 -1.33 20.26
CA PRO A 769 26.66 -2.47 19.61
C PRO A 769 26.03 -2.81 18.25
N GLU A 770 26.79 -3.41 17.34
CA GLU A 770 26.26 -3.88 16.05
C GLU A 770 25.11 -4.89 16.20
N ASP A 771 24.23 -4.99 15.19
CA ASP A 771 23.08 -5.91 15.17
C ASP A 771 22.04 -5.57 16.27
N THR A 772 21.98 -4.30 16.68
CA THR A 772 21.04 -3.80 17.67
C THR A 772 19.83 -3.17 16.99
N TRP A 773 18.64 -3.71 17.22
CA TRP A 773 17.36 -3.11 16.79
C TRP A 773 16.60 -2.45 17.95
N GLN A 774 17.05 -2.66 19.19
CA GLN A 774 16.48 -2.07 20.40
C GLN A 774 17.54 -1.94 21.50
N VAL A 775 17.60 -0.79 22.17
CA VAL A 775 18.35 -0.58 23.42
C VAL A 775 17.35 -0.47 24.57
N ASP A 776 17.47 -1.33 25.58
CA ASP A 776 16.64 -1.34 26.78
C ASP A 776 17.45 -0.77 27.96
N PHE A 777 16.86 0.13 28.76
CA PHE A 777 17.53 0.60 29.97
C PHE A 777 16.61 1.02 31.11
N VAL A 778 17.17 0.98 32.33
CA VAL A 778 16.60 1.51 33.57
C VAL A 778 17.69 2.19 34.40
N PHE A 779 17.29 3.01 35.39
CA PHE A 779 18.22 3.74 36.25
C PHE A 779 18.15 3.25 37.68
N PHE A 780 19.26 3.36 38.42
CA PHE A 780 19.30 3.01 39.83
C PHE A 780 20.34 3.81 40.62
N THR A 781 20.15 3.89 41.93
CA THR A 781 21.17 4.37 42.88
C THR A 781 21.81 3.20 43.60
N GLN A 782 23.03 3.39 44.09
CA GLN A 782 23.71 2.41 44.93
C GLN A 782 24.25 3.09 46.18
N THR A 783 23.74 2.71 47.36
CA THR A 783 24.16 3.28 48.66
C THR A 783 25.14 2.38 49.43
N GLY A 784 25.40 1.15 48.96
CA GLY A 784 26.32 0.18 49.55
C GLY A 784 26.79 -0.90 48.55
N PRO A 785 27.73 -1.80 48.93
CA PRO A 785 28.34 -2.76 48.00
C PRO A 785 27.47 -3.98 47.62
N GLY A 786 26.25 -4.13 48.18
CA GLY A 786 25.33 -5.24 47.88
C GLY A 786 24.17 -4.86 46.95
N GLU A 787 23.58 -5.84 46.25
CA GLU A 787 22.44 -5.60 45.34
C GLU A 787 21.13 -5.21 46.05
N GLY A 788 21.02 -5.50 47.35
CA GLY A 788 19.84 -5.19 48.17
C GLY A 788 19.68 -3.72 48.56
N ASP A 789 20.71 -2.88 48.32
CA ASP A 789 20.73 -1.46 48.68
C ASP A 789 20.49 -0.53 47.47
N ARG A 790 19.77 -1.03 46.45
CA ARG A 790 19.50 -0.31 45.20
C ARG A 790 18.06 0.20 45.15
N THR A 791 17.90 1.50 44.93
CA THR A 791 16.61 2.10 44.53
C THR A 791 16.58 2.17 43.01
N TRP A 792 15.61 1.51 42.39
CA TRP A 792 15.43 1.46 40.95
C TRP A 792 14.35 2.44 40.49
N ASP A 793 14.57 3.01 39.31
CA ASP A 793 13.54 3.63 38.52
C ASP A 793 13.49 2.91 37.18
N ASN A 794 12.37 2.25 36.94
CA ASN A 794 12.11 1.43 35.78
C ASN A 794 10.94 2.00 34.96
N ASN A 795 10.74 3.32 35.00
CA ASN A 795 9.67 3.99 34.26
C ASN A 795 8.28 3.40 34.59
N ASN A 796 7.98 3.21 35.88
CA ASN A 796 6.75 2.58 36.37
C ASN A 796 6.49 1.18 35.74
N GLY A 797 7.54 0.37 35.60
CA GLY A 797 7.46 -0.99 35.06
C GLY A 797 7.47 -1.09 33.53
N LYS A 798 7.57 0.02 32.80
CA LYS A 798 7.65 0.03 31.33
C LYS A 798 9.08 -0.07 30.79
N ASN A 799 10.09 0.21 31.62
CA ASN A 799 11.47 0.47 31.22
C ASN A 799 11.57 1.61 30.19
N TRP A 800 12.77 2.09 29.90
CA TRP A 800 12.99 2.90 28.70
C TRP A 800 13.53 2.02 27.60
N GLN A 801 13.05 2.28 26.39
CA GLN A 801 13.41 1.51 25.20
C GLN A 801 13.65 2.48 24.06
N VAL A 802 14.72 2.22 23.30
CA VAL A 802 15.10 3.00 22.14
C VAL A 802 15.20 2.05 20.97
N MET A 803 14.27 2.16 20.03
CA MET A 803 14.33 1.40 18.79
C MET A 803 15.47 1.94 17.94
N VAL A 804 16.34 1.03 17.51
CA VAL A 804 17.48 1.35 16.66
C VAL A 804 17.15 0.87 15.26
N GLN A 805 17.14 1.79 14.31
CA GLN A 805 16.89 1.47 12.91
C GLN A 805 18.23 1.19 12.23
N ASN A 806 18.30 0.10 11.45
CA ASN A 806 19.41 -0.12 10.51
C ASN A 806 20.82 -0.07 11.15
N CYS A 807 20.99 -0.45 12.43
CA CYS A 807 22.30 -0.78 13.01
C CYS A 807 22.72 -2.18 12.54
N LEU A 808 23.06 -2.21 11.27
CA LEU A 808 23.56 -3.35 10.53
C LEU A 808 25.08 -3.48 10.73
N ARG A 809 25.65 -4.62 10.36
CA ARG A 809 27.10 -4.86 10.51
C ARG A 809 27.87 -3.93 9.56
N VAL A 810 29.07 -3.49 9.97
CA VAL A 810 29.92 -2.47 9.27
C VAL A 810 30.30 -2.84 7.82
N ASN A 811 30.03 -4.06 7.38
CA ASN A 811 30.33 -4.55 6.04
C ASN A 811 29.14 -4.48 5.07
N GLU A 812 28.04 -3.84 5.45
CA GLU A 812 26.85 -3.68 4.62
C GLU A 812 26.67 -2.21 4.18
N PRO A 813 26.24 -1.94 2.93
CA PRO A 813 26.01 -0.56 2.50
C PRO A 813 24.82 0.07 3.23
N SER A 814 24.92 1.38 3.48
CA SER A 814 23.96 2.10 4.30
C SER A 814 23.86 3.58 3.95
N LEU A 815 22.71 4.19 4.25
CA LEU A 815 22.42 5.60 4.06
C LEU A 815 21.61 6.10 5.27
N PHE A 816 21.96 7.29 5.78
CA PHE A 816 21.34 7.86 6.99
C PHE A 816 21.13 9.36 6.85
N ILE A 817 19.97 9.87 7.31
CA ILE A 817 19.75 11.31 7.51
C ILE A 817 20.10 11.64 8.97
N THR A 818 21.05 12.53 9.18
CA THR A 818 21.49 12.98 10.51
C THR A 818 20.88 14.32 10.92
N ASN A 819 20.38 15.10 9.96
CA ASN A 819 19.73 16.39 10.20
C ASN A 819 18.82 16.73 9.01
N PRO A 820 17.58 17.21 9.21
CA PRO A 820 16.88 17.35 10.47
C PRO A 820 16.46 15.98 11.02
N PRO A 821 16.29 15.86 12.35
CA PRO A 821 15.84 14.63 12.97
C PRO A 821 14.44 14.22 12.44
N PRO A 822 14.07 12.92 12.53
CA PRO A 822 12.74 12.46 12.13
C PRO A 822 11.63 13.29 12.80
N SER A 823 10.60 13.67 12.02
CA SER A 823 9.41 14.40 12.50
C SER A 823 9.69 15.82 13.01
N THR A 824 10.41 16.61 12.22
CA THR A 824 10.73 18.01 12.50
C THR A 824 9.54 18.94 12.17
N ASN A 825 9.18 19.85 13.08
CA ASN A 825 8.19 20.89 12.79
C ASN A 825 8.89 22.22 12.48
N VAL A 826 8.43 22.93 11.46
CA VAL A 826 8.95 24.26 11.08
C VAL A 826 7.82 25.28 10.92
N ALA A 827 8.12 26.55 11.22
CA ALA A 827 7.17 27.64 11.09
C ALA A 827 6.77 27.89 9.62
N GLU A 828 5.63 28.53 9.39
CA GLU A 828 5.10 28.85 8.05
C GLU A 828 6.15 29.55 7.18
N GLN A 829 6.96 30.45 7.75
CA GLN A 829 7.94 31.21 6.97
C GLN A 829 9.10 30.34 6.43
N VAL A 830 9.30 29.14 6.97
CA VAL A 830 10.36 28.21 6.54
C VAL A 830 9.91 27.48 5.28
N LYS A 831 10.31 28.01 4.12
CA LYS A 831 9.96 27.45 2.81
C LYS A 831 10.93 26.39 2.29
N GLN A 832 12.08 26.23 2.95
CA GLN A 832 13.11 25.26 2.60
C GLN A 832 13.89 24.82 3.82
N ILE A 833 14.46 23.61 3.79
CA ILE A 833 15.30 23.07 4.87
C ILE A 833 16.59 22.46 4.32
N ALA A 834 17.68 22.53 5.10
CA ALA A 834 18.91 21.81 4.77
C ALA A 834 18.85 20.38 5.31
N LEU A 835 19.42 19.45 4.56
CA LEU A 835 19.50 18.04 4.92
C LEU A 835 20.97 17.63 5.03
N GLN A 836 21.34 16.81 6.00
CA GLN A 836 22.69 16.26 6.14
C GLN A 836 22.61 14.81 6.57
N GLY A 837 23.61 14.02 6.20
CA GLY A 837 23.64 12.62 6.56
C GLY A 837 24.96 11.94 6.33
N THR A 838 24.96 10.64 6.59
CA THR A 838 26.11 9.77 6.33
C THR A 838 25.72 8.65 5.37
N ALA A 839 26.70 8.12 4.65
CA ALA A 839 26.51 7.02 3.71
C ALA A 839 27.76 6.13 3.70
N HIS A 840 27.59 4.82 3.61
CA HIS A 840 28.69 3.85 3.56
C HIS A 840 28.50 2.86 2.42
N LEU A 841 29.62 2.56 1.73
CA LEU A 841 29.67 1.60 0.61
C LEU A 841 28.66 1.89 -0.52
N LEU A 842 28.25 3.15 -0.70
CA LEU A 842 27.48 3.61 -1.85
C LEU A 842 28.42 4.22 -2.92
N THR A 843 27.92 4.41 -4.14
CA THR A 843 28.61 4.98 -5.30
C THR A 843 27.64 5.82 -6.14
N GLY A 844 28.16 6.66 -7.03
CA GLY A 844 27.35 7.49 -7.92
C GLY A 844 26.75 8.70 -7.20
N HIS A 845 25.42 8.78 -7.17
CA HIS A 845 24.68 9.89 -6.58
C HIS A 845 23.76 9.43 -5.45
N LEU A 846 23.48 10.34 -4.52
CA LEU A 846 22.35 10.26 -3.61
C LEU A 846 21.20 11.07 -4.20
N HIS A 847 20.03 10.47 -4.30
CA HIS A 847 18.80 11.08 -4.77
C HIS A 847 17.90 11.40 -3.60
N TRP A 848 17.22 12.53 -3.62
CA TRP A 848 16.24 12.86 -2.60
C TRP A 848 14.90 13.25 -3.22
N SER A 849 13.82 13.01 -2.48
CA SER A 849 12.46 13.36 -2.88
C SER A 849 11.65 13.84 -1.69
N ASN A 850 10.68 14.72 -1.95
CA ASN A 850 9.67 15.18 -1.00
C ASN A 850 8.29 14.72 -1.49
N SER A 851 7.66 13.81 -0.74
CA SER A 851 6.41 13.17 -1.17
C SER A 851 5.21 14.11 -1.23
N LEU A 852 5.26 15.25 -0.52
CA LEU A 852 4.11 16.15 -0.41
C LEU A 852 4.00 17.09 -1.61
N ASN A 853 5.12 17.64 -2.07
CA ASN A 853 5.16 18.60 -3.18
C ASN A 853 5.82 18.07 -4.44
N GLY A 854 6.31 16.82 -4.42
CA GLY A 854 7.00 16.21 -5.55
C GLY A 854 8.38 16.77 -5.84
N ALA A 855 8.95 17.63 -4.97
CA ALA A 855 10.27 18.19 -5.18
C ALA A 855 11.34 17.09 -5.05
N THR A 856 12.29 17.05 -5.99
CA THR A 856 13.36 16.05 -6.01
C THR A 856 14.70 16.68 -6.38
N GLY A 857 15.79 15.93 -6.16
CA GLY A 857 17.12 16.33 -6.60
C GLY A 857 18.17 15.25 -6.35
N SER A 858 19.41 15.55 -6.71
CA SER A 858 20.54 14.64 -6.48
C SER A 858 21.80 15.39 -6.08
N ILE A 859 22.69 14.68 -5.36
CA ILE A 859 24.03 15.12 -5.01
C ILE A 859 25.03 14.00 -5.27
N ALA A 860 26.30 14.31 -5.48
CA ALA A 860 27.33 13.29 -5.57
C ALA A 860 27.44 12.52 -4.24
N TYR A 861 27.69 11.21 -4.31
CA TYR A 861 27.96 10.41 -3.13
C TYR A 861 29.16 10.95 -2.36
N ALA A 862 28.99 11.08 -1.05
CA ALA A 862 30.06 11.32 -0.09
C ALA A 862 29.72 10.62 1.22
N THR A 863 30.74 10.16 1.96
CA THR A 863 30.54 9.50 3.26
C THR A 863 29.81 10.40 4.25
N ASN A 864 30.09 11.71 4.20
CA ASN A 864 29.29 12.75 4.82
C ASN A 864 28.71 13.60 3.70
N TRP A 865 27.39 13.67 3.62
CA TRP A 865 26.71 14.34 2.53
C TRP A 865 25.78 15.44 3.06
N SER A 866 25.49 16.44 2.24
CA SER A 866 24.63 17.57 2.60
C SER A 866 23.87 18.14 1.41
N ILE A 867 22.61 18.51 1.62
CA ILE A 867 21.73 19.18 0.67
C ILE A 867 21.36 20.54 1.29
N GLY A 868 21.68 21.64 0.60
CA GLY A 868 21.56 22.98 1.18
C GLY A 868 20.14 23.52 1.30
N ALA A 869 19.22 23.08 0.43
CA ALA A 869 17.85 23.59 0.37
C ALA A 869 16.89 22.58 -0.26
N ILE A 870 15.98 22.03 0.54
CA ILE A 870 14.87 21.18 0.11
C ILE A 870 13.57 21.98 0.27
N PRO A 871 12.80 22.24 -0.80
CA PRO A 871 11.54 22.97 -0.74
C PRO A 871 10.48 22.26 0.11
N LEU A 872 9.73 23.02 0.91
CA LEU A 872 8.64 22.52 1.77
C LEU A 872 7.28 23.09 1.35
N ALA A 873 6.27 22.23 1.18
CA ALA A 873 4.86 22.60 1.12
C ALA A 873 4.23 22.68 2.51
N GLU A 874 3.08 23.34 2.64
CA GLU A 874 2.32 23.37 3.90
C GLU A 874 1.78 21.97 4.22
N GLY A 875 2.04 21.47 5.42
CA GLY A 875 1.74 20.08 5.82
C GLY A 875 2.99 19.22 6.03
N VAL A 876 2.80 17.90 6.07
CA VAL A 876 3.85 16.91 6.36
C VAL A 876 4.63 16.57 5.09
N ASN A 877 5.85 17.09 4.99
CA ASN A 877 6.77 16.79 3.90
C ASN A 877 7.60 15.55 4.27
N LEU A 878 7.30 14.39 3.70
CA LEU A 878 8.17 13.22 3.87
C LEU A 878 9.34 13.34 2.89
N ILE A 879 10.51 13.64 3.42
CA ILE A 879 11.75 13.79 2.66
C ILE A 879 12.52 12.48 2.74
N ARG A 880 12.70 11.83 1.61
CA ARG A 880 13.51 10.62 1.48
C ARG A 880 14.83 10.95 0.81
N VAL A 881 15.92 10.36 1.26
CA VAL A 881 17.18 10.27 0.52
C VAL A 881 17.43 8.81 0.21
N SER A 882 17.96 8.54 -0.96
CA SER A 882 18.25 7.22 -1.48
C SER A 882 19.62 7.21 -2.15
N GLY A 883 20.34 6.12 -2.06
CA GLY A 883 21.74 6.01 -2.49
C GLY A 883 22.08 4.56 -2.76
N THR A 884 23.05 4.31 -3.64
CA THR A 884 23.14 3.00 -4.29
C THR A 884 24.57 2.51 -4.33
N ASN A 885 24.80 1.21 -4.23
CA ASN A 885 26.15 0.64 -4.27
C ASN A 885 26.51 0.05 -5.65
N SER A 886 25.72 0.35 -6.68
CA SER A 886 25.90 -0.21 -8.02
C SER A 886 26.40 0.85 -9.01
N SER A 887 27.39 0.48 -9.82
CA SER A 887 28.00 1.31 -10.85
C SER A 887 27.36 1.13 -12.24
N VAL A 888 26.09 0.75 -12.34
CA VAL A 888 25.45 0.42 -13.63
C VAL A 888 24.16 1.21 -13.81
N ASN A 889 24.11 2.08 -14.82
CA ASN A 889 22.87 2.68 -15.33
C ASN A 889 22.17 1.72 -16.30
N PRO A 890 20.91 1.31 -16.03
CA PRO A 890 20.23 0.30 -16.84
C PRO A 890 19.95 0.77 -18.29
N ASN A 891 19.93 2.08 -18.52
CA ASN A 891 19.79 2.67 -19.85
C ASN A 891 21.15 3.07 -20.47
N HIS A 892 22.26 3.01 -19.74
CA HIS A 892 23.55 3.40 -20.30
C HIS A 892 24.00 2.43 -21.39
N GLY A 893 24.26 2.97 -22.59
CA GLY A 893 24.60 2.16 -23.75
C GLY A 893 23.40 1.44 -24.36
N ALA A 894 22.19 1.69 -23.86
CA ALA A 894 20.97 1.22 -24.50
C ALA A 894 20.83 1.90 -25.87
N GLY A 895 20.34 1.16 -26.86
CA GLY A 895 20.23 1.69 -28.21
C GLY A 895 19.59 0.71 -29.17
N ASP A 896 19.08 1.24 -30.25
CA ASP A 896 18.49 0.44 -31.31
C ASP A 896 18.81 1.03 -32.68
N SER A 897 18.91 0.16 -33.67
CA SER A 897 19.19 0.56 -35.04
C SER A 897 18.35 -0.26 -36.03
N PRO A 898 17.80 0.39 -37.07
CA PRO A 898 17.06 -0.28 -38.14
C PRO A 898 17.92 -1.25 -38.96
N ALA A 899 19.25 -1.19 -38.81
CA ALA A 899 20.18 -2.13 -39.44
C ALA A 899 20.35 -3.44 -38.67
N ASN A 900 19.76 -3.59 -37.48
CA ASN A 900 19.93 -4.79 -36.66
C ASN A 900 19.27 -6.00 -37.35
N THR A 901 19.91 -7.18 -37.25
CA THR A 901 19.52 -8.41 -37.97
C THR A 901 18.02 -8.73 -37.95
N PRO A 902 17.31 -8.63 -36.80
CA PRO A 902 15.88 -8.95 -36.74
C PRO A 902 14.98 -8.09 -37.65
N TYR A 903 15.40 -6.86 -37.97
CA TYR A 903 14.62 -5.92 -38.78
C TYR A 903 14.93 -6.02 -40.27
N ILE A 904 16.13 -6.47 -40.65
CA ILE A 904 16.56 -6.60 -42.05
C ILE A 904 16.13 -7.95 -42.67
N THR A 905 16.00 -9.00 -41.87
CA THR A 905 15.56 -10.33 -42.34
C THR A 905 14.04 -10.46 -42.39
N ALA A 906 13.32 -9.54 -41.73
CA ALA A 906 11.87 -9.51 -41.72
C ALA A 906 11.34 -8.69 -42.89
N THR A 907 10.34 -9.22 -43.61
CA THR A 907 9.67 -8.49 -44.70
C THR A 907 8.96 -7.22 -44.19
N ASN A 908 8.50 -7.24 -42.93
CA ASN A 908 7.86 -6.12 -42.24
C ASN A 908 8.37 -6.02 -40.80
N TRP A 909 8.35 -4.81 -40.24
CA TRP A 909 8.59 -4.56 -38.83
C TRP A 909 7.29 -4.83 -38.06
N VAL A 910 7.31 -5.82 -37.14
CA VAL A 910 6.10 -6.32 -36.47
C VAL A 910 6.14 -6.12 -34.95
N ASN A 911 4.95 -6.08 -34.35
CA ASN A 911 4.76 -5.94 -32.91
C ASN A 911 5.54 -7.01 -32.12
N GLY A 912 6.22 -6.63 -31.03
CA GLY A 912 7.02 -7.53 -30.21
C GLY A 912 8.44 -7.81 -30.72
N GLN A 913 8.86 -7.25 -31.86
CA GLN A 913 10.26 -7.37 -32.30
C GLN A 913 11.21 -6.55 -31.41
N ASN A 914 12.37 -7.13 -31.12
CA ASN A 914 13.43 -6.47 -30.38
C ASN A 914 14.81 -6.83 -30.91
N GLY A 915 15.43 -5.92 -31.65
CA GLY A 915 16.83 -6.00 -32.08
C GLY A 915 17.76 -5.09 -31.27
N GLY A 916 17.23 -4.20 -30.44
CA GLY A 916 18.02 -3.24 -29.66
C GLY A 916 18.60 -3.83 -28.38
N THR A 917 19.60 -3.15 -27.82
CA THR A 917 20.24 -3.49 -26.54
C THR A 917 19.70 -2.59 -25.43
N GLY A 918 19.40 -3.15 -24.25
CA GLY A 918 18.95 -2.36 -23.10
C GLY A 918 17.55 -1.74 -23.24
N LEU A 919 16.69 -2.28 -24.12
CA LEU A 919 15.36 -1.76 -24.44
C LEU A 919 14.31 -2.88 -24.47
N GLN A 920 13.05 -2.53 -24.25
CA GLN A 920 11.92 -3.46 -24.33
C GLN A 920 11.41 -3.62 -25.77
N PRO A 921 10.71 -4.73 -26.10
CA PRO A 921 10.17 -4.95 -27.44
C PRO A 921 9.32 -3.80 -27.98
N TRP A 922 9.39 -3.57 -29.28
CA TRP A 922 8.56 -2.55 -29.95
C TRP A 922 7.07 -2.87 -29.82
N ARG A 923 6.26 -1.83 -29.57
CA ARG A 923 4.80 -1.89 -29.64
C ARG A 923 4.32 -1.14 -30.88
N ILE A 924 3.69 -1.82 -31.83
CA ILE A 924 3.24 -1.22 -33.09
C ILE A 924 1.72 -1.25 -33.16
N ARG A 925 1.10 -0.11 -33.46
CA ARG A 925 -0.35 0.01 -33.69
C ARG A 925 -0.61 0.59 -35.07
N THR A 926 -1.44 -0.09 -35.87
CA THR A 926 -1.83 0.33 -37.21
C THR A 926 -3.35 0.29 -37.38
N SER A 927 -3.90 1.20 -38.18
CA SER A 927 -5.30 1.19 -38.63
C SER A 927 -5.43 1.79 -40.04
N GLY A 928 -6.51 1.48 -40.75
CA GLY A 928 -6.60 1.76 -42.20
C GLY A 928 -5.51 1.01 -42.97
N GLY A 929 -5.27 1.31 -44.24
CA GLY A 929 -4.24 0.65 -45.08
C GLY A 929 -2.78 0.92 -44.67
N SER A 930 -2.52 1.19 -43.39
CA SER A 930 -1.23 1.62 -42.83
C SER A 930 -0.31 0.44 -42.54
N SER A 931 1.01 0.68 -42.60
CA SER A 931 2.03 -0.34 -42.40
C SER A 931 3.29 0.19 -41.72
N ALA A 932 4.02 -0.72 -41.07
CA ALA A 932 5.35 -0.49 -40.53
C ALA A 932 6.34 -1.42 -41.26
N SER A 933 7.41 -0.85 -41.83
CA SER A 933 8.38 -1.60 -42.65
C SER A 933 9.81 -1.14 -42.39
N THR A 934 10.78 -1.99 -42.69
CA THR A 934 12.20 -1.59 -42.70
C THR A 934 12.58 -1.28 -44.14
N VAL A 935 13.24 -0.14 -44.37
CA VAL A 935 13.69 0.26 -45.72
C VAL A 935 15.19 0.55 -45.73
N TYR A 936 15.83 0.24 -46.86
CA TYR A 936 17.21 0.61 -47.16
C TYR A 936 17.26 1.71 -48.22
N ALA A 937 18.34 2.48 -48.23
CA ALA A 937 18.62 3.50 -49.23
C ALA A 937 18.42 2.94 -50.65
N ASN A 938 17.44 3.49 -51.38
CA ASN A 938 17.25 3.20 -52.80
C ASN A 938 17.59 4.46 -53.62
N THR A 939 18.15 4.28 -54.80
CA THR A 939 18.51 5.39 -55.71
C THR A 939 17.35 5.84 -56.61
N ASN A 940 16.17 5.23 -56.49
CA ASN A 940 15.07 5.34 -57.46
C ASN A 940 13.77 5.94 -56.88
N CYS A 941 13.79 6.44 -55.65
CA CYS A 941 12.70 7.20 -55.08
C CYS A 941 13.23 8.53 -54.56
N SER A 942 12.53 9.62 -54.88
CA SER A 942 12.83 11.00 -54.48
C SER A 942 12.79 11.25 -52.95
N PHE A 943 12.75 10.18 -52.15
CA PHE A 943 12.31 10.10 -50.76
C PHE A 943 12.96 8.96 -49.96
N ALA A 944 14.02 8.34 -50.48
CA ALA A 944 14.69 7.27 -49.73
C ALA A 944 15.49 7.86 -48.55
N PRO A 945 15.49 7.20 -47.38
CA PRO A 945 16.42 7.56 -46.31
C PRO A 945 17.87 7.39 -46.79
N THR A 946 18.77 8.17 -46.19
CA THR A 946 20.21 8.12 -46.53
C THR A 946 20.92 6.87 -46.02
N SER A 947 20.25 6.09 -45.16
CA SER A 947 20.72 4.84 -44.57
C SER A 947 19.52 3.94 -44.23
N TYR A 948 19.72 2.80 -43.57
CA TYR A 948 18.60 2.01 -43.03
C TYR A 948 17.69 2.89 -42.15
N ALA A 949 16.38 2.76 -42.34
CA ALA A 949 15.39 3.41 -41.51
C ALA A 949 14.17 2.51 -41.28
N TRP A 950 13.55 2.64 -40.12
CA TRP A 950 12.19 2.15 -39.93
C TRP A 950 11.23 3.14 -40.57
N ALA A 951 10.31 2.64 -41.39
CA ALA A 951 9.32 3.39 -42.11
C ALA A 951 7.93 3.14 -41.53
N LEU A 952 7.28 4.20 -41.06
CA LEU A 952 5.86 4.20 -40.73
C LEU A 952 5.07 4.82 -41.88
N GLN A 953 4.15 4.06 -42.46
CA GLN A 953 3.33 4.48 -43.58
C GLN A 953 1.85 4.52 -43.19
N ALA A 954 1.20 5.69 -43.35
CA ALA A 954 -0.25 5.81 -43.30
C ALA A 954 -0.83 5.95 -44.70
N ALA A 955 -1.96 5.28 -44.96
CA ALA A 955 -2.71 5.36 -46.21
C ALA A 955 -4.21 5.51 -45.94
N ASP A 956 -4.89 6.27 -46.81
CA ASP A 956 -6.36 6.38 -46.89
C ASP A 956 -7.05 6.69 -45.54
N GLY A 957 -6.62 7.71 -44.81
CA GLY A 957 -7.18 8.07 -43.49
C GLY A 957 -6.71 7.18 -42.34
N GLY A 958 -5.77 6.27 -42.59
CA GLY A 958 -5.20 5.38 -41.59
C GLY A 958 -4.25 6.06 -40.60
N PHE A 959 -3.91 5.32 -39.55
CA PHE A 959 -2.99 5.73 -38.48
C PHE A 959 -1.92 4.67 -38.26
N VAL A 960 -0.68 5.09 -38.02
CA VAL A 960 0.37 4.20 -37.54
C VAL A 960 1.24 4.88 -36.48
N GLU A 961 1.53 4.11 -35.43
CA GLU A 961 2.51 4.48 -34.43
C GLU A 961 3.38 3.29 -34.02
N ALA A 962 4.55 3.62 -33.51
CA ALA A 962 5.47 2.69 -32.90
C ALA A 962 6.00 3.26 -31.59
N ILE A 963 5.90 2.47 -30.54
CA ILE A 963 6.33 2.81 -29.19
C ILE A 963 7.50 1.91 -28.81
N ARG A 964 8.56 2.53 -28.32
CA ARG A 964 9.73 1.87 -27.76
C ARG A 964 9.78 2.11 -26.26
N PRO A 965 9.43 1.11 -25.44
CA PRO A 965 9.60 1.24 -24.00
C PRO A 965 11.08 1.11 -23.62
N LEU A 966 11.49 1.93 -22.65
CA LEU A 966 12.82 1.88 -22.04
C LEU A 966 12.86 0.78 -20.97
N SER A 967 14.05 0.31 -20.61
CA SER A 967 14.20 -0.66 -19.51
C SER A 967 14.00 -0.02 -18.14
N ALA A 968 14.24 1.28 -18.04
CA ALA A 968 13.88 2.13 -16.90
C ALA A 968 13.57 3.55 -17.40
N PRO A 969 12.84 4.39 -16.63
CA PRO A 969 12.66 5.78 -16.99
C PRO A 969 13.98 6.57 -17.06
N LEU A 970 14.03 7.58 -17.93
CA LEU A 970 15.14 8.53 -18.01
C LEU A 970 15.25 9.33 -16.71
N ARG A 971 16.49 9.56 -16.28
CA ARG A 971 16.84 10.26 -15.05
C ARG A 971 17.63 11.53 -15.36
N PRO A 972 17.73 12.49 -14.42
CA PRO A 972 18.61 13.65 -14.58
C PRO A 972 20.03 13.21 -15.00
N GLY A 973 20.55 13.80 -16.07
CA GLY A 973 21.84 13.44 -16.69
C GLY A 973 21.74 12.47 -17.87
N ASP A 974 20.65 11.72 -18.02
CA ASP A 974 20.46 10.84 -19.17
C ASP A 974 20.29 11.67 -20.46
N LYS A 975 20.97 11.22 -21.51
CA LYS A 975 20.94 11.79 -22.87
C LYS A 975 20.48 10.75 -23.85
N MET A 976 19.31 10.98 -24.45
CA MET A 976 18.80 10.17 -25.54
C MET A 976 18.98 10.91 -26.86
N THR A 977 19.68 10.29 -27.81
CA THR A 977 19.91 10.83 -29.15
C THR A 977 19.25 9.95 -30.20
N LEU A 978 18.52 10.55 -31.14
CA LEU A 978 17.84 9.86 -32.24
C LEU A 978 17.88 10.67 -33.55
N VAL A 979 17.62 9.99 -34.66
CA VAL A 979 17.57 10.59 -36.01
C VAL A 979 16.19 10.44 -36.64
N MET A 980 15.58 11.55 -37.06
CA MET A 980 14.44 11.54 -38.00
C MET A 980 14.95 11.83 -39.42
N GLN A 981 14.92 10.83 -40.30
CA GLN A 981 15.63 10.82 -41.58
C GLN A 981 15.05 11.78 -42.62
N ASN A 982 13.72 11.88 -42.73
CA ASN A 982 13.07 12.71 -43.75
C ASN A 982 12.43 14.00 -43.26
N GLY A 983 12.48 14.31 -41.96
CA GLY A 983 12.03 15.60 -41.42
C GLY A 983 10.62 16.06 -41.83
N GLY A 984 9.77 15.17 -42.34
CA GLY A 984 8.47 15.53 -42.89
C GLY A 984 7.85 14.43 -43.75
N VAL A 985 6.56 14.59 -43.98
CA VAL A 985 5.71 13.71 -44.78
C VAL A 985 5.60 14.27 -46.21
N ASP A 986 5.50 13.42 -47.23
CA ASP A 986 5.20 13.89 -48.58
C ASP A 986 3.70 14.22 -48.70
N GLY A 987 3.36 15.51 -48.89
CA GLY A 987 2.03 16.02 -49.28
C GLY A 987 1.07 16.42 -48.14
N GLY A 988 0.47 17.61 -48.27
CA GLY A 988 -0.74 18.05 -47.55
C GLY A 988 -0.51 19.03 -46.39
N LYS A 989 -0.64 20.33 -46.67
CA LYS A 989 -0.63 21.42 -45.68
C LYS A 989 -1.83 21.40 -44.72
N ASP A 990 -2.82 20.52 -44.89
CA ASP A 990 -4.05 20.53 -44.09
C ASP A 990 -4.24 19.20 -43.34
N ASN A 991 -4.38 19.26 -42.01
CA ASN A 991 -4.77 18.16 -41.10
C ASN A 991 -3.84 16.94 -40.94
N SER A 992 -2.57 17.01 -41.34
CA SER A 992 -1.58 15.94 -41.09
C SER A 992 -0.68 16.26 -39.89
N SER A 993 -0.25 15.31 -39.08
CA SER A 993 0.77 15.55 -38.04
C SER A 993 1.75 14.40 -37.93
N ILE A 994 2.96 14.71 -37.50
CA ILE A 994 4.04 13.73 -37.35
C ILE A 994 4.94 14.17 -36.22
N GLY A 995 5.44 13.24 -35.42
CA GLY A 995 6.30 13.63 -34.34
C GLY A 995 6.94 12.47 -33.61
N VAL A 996 7.81 12.87 -32.69
CA VAL A 996 8.37 12.04 -31.65
C VAL A 996 7.85 12.55 -30.30
N ALA A 997 7.24 11.66 -29.54
CA ALA A 997 6.71 11.93 -28.22
C ALA A 997 7.55 11.18 -27.19
N PHE A 998 7.81 11.84 -26.08
CA PHE A 998 8.48 11.28 -24.91
C PHE A 998 7.39 11.10 -23.85
N GLU A 999 7.11 9.84 -23.52
CA GLU A 999 5.95 9.45 -22.75
C GLU A 999 6.35 8.79 -21.43
N ASN A 1000 5.46 8.85 -20.45
CA ASN A 1000 5.58 8.00 -19.28
C ASN A 1000 5.19 6.55 -19.59
N ARG A 1001 5.30 5.65 -18.61
CA ARG A 1001 4.99 4.24 -18.84
C ARG A 1001 3.52 3.94 -19.15
N PHE A 1002 2.62 4.88 -18.84
CA PHE A 1002 1.19 4.79 -19.15
C PHE A 1002 0.84 5.35 -20.54
N GLY A 1003 1.83 5.79 -21.31
CA GLY A 1003 1.60 6.41 -22.63
C GLY A 1003 1.04 7.84 -22.54
N GLN A 1004 1.15 8.50 -21.38
CA GLN A 1004 0.84 9.92 -21.26
C GLN A 1004 2.05 10.73 -21.77
N ARG A 1005 1.77 11.72 -22.62
CA ARG A 1005 2.78 12.55 -23.27
C ARG A 1005 3.30 13.63 -22.32
N LEU A 1006 4.60 13.61 -22.06
CA LEU A 1006 5.27 14.57 -21.18
C LEU A 1006 5.93 15.69 -21.98
N THR A 1007 6.52 15.36 -23.13
CA THR A 1007 6.97 16.35 -24.12
C THR A 1007 6.94 15.74 -25.52
N GLU A 1008 6.71 16.54 -26.55
CA GLU A 1008 6.72 16.09 -27.94
C GLU A 1008 7.46 17.10 -28.83
N PHE A 1009 8.21 16.59 -29.80
CA PHE A 1009 8.70 17.37 -30.93
C PHE A 1009 7.92 16.94 -32.18
N LEU A 1010 7.08 17.84 -32.69
CA LEU A 1010 6.11 17.49 -33.71
C LEU A 1010 5.93 18.57 -34.77
N PHE A 1011 5.55 18.16 -35.97
CA PHE A 1011 5.02 19.05 -36.98
C PHE A 1011 3.50 18.91 -36.98
N ASN A 1012 2.82 20.04 -36.79
CA ASN A 1012 1.37 20.13 -36.89
C ASN A 1012 1.01 20.68 -38.27
N GLY A 1013 0.15 19.99 -39.00
CA GLY A 1013 -0.26 20.36 -40.35
C GLY A 1013 -0.98 21.70 -40.35
N GLY A 1014 -0.64 22.56 -41.31
CA GLY A 1014 -1.12 23.93 -41.41
C GLY A 1014 -0.05 24.98 -41.12
N TYR A 1015 1.08 24.54 -40.56
CA TYR A 1015 2.19 25.40 -40.17
C TYR A 1015 3.43 25.15 -41.04
N ASP A 1016 4.44 26.02 -40.93
CA ASP A 1016 5.68 25.95 -41.71
C ASP A 1016 6.91 25.55 -40.85
N CYS A 1017 6.70 25.24 -39.55
CA CYS A 1017 7.75 24.91 -38.58
C CYS A 1017 7.34 23.78 -37.64
N TYR A 1018 8.33 23.21 -36.93
CA TYR A 1018 8.10 22.25 -35.85
C TYR A 1018 7.74 22.95 -34.53
N TYR A 1019 7.00 22.24 -33.69
CA TYR A 1019 6.60 22.64 -32.35
C TYR A 1019 7.18 21.72 -31.30
N ILE A 1020 7.39 22.30 -30.11
CA ILE A 1020 7.56 21.56 -28.87
C ILE A 1020 6.27 21.69 -28.08
N ASN A 1021 5.69 20.55 -27.72
CA ASN A 1021 4.49 20.45 -26.89
C ASN A 1021 4.86 19.83 -25.55
N ASP A 1022 5.09 20.66 -24.54
CA ASP A 1022 5.39 20.26 -23.18
C ASP A 1022 4.44 20.99 -22.20
N ALA A 1023 4.91 21.51 -21.05
CA ALA A 1023 4.11 22.40 -20.21
C ALA A 1023 3.64 23.67 -20.96
N VAL A 1024 4.34 24.07 -22.02
CA VAL A 1024 4.01 25.23 -22.87
C VAL A 1024 4.12 24.85 -24.35
N TRP A 1025 3.12 25.23 -25.14
CA TRP A 1025 3.20 25.07 -26.59
C TRP A 1025 4.16 26.09 -27.22
N ARG A 1026 5.24 25.64 -27.88
CA ARG A 1026 6.31 26.52 -28.40
C ARG A 1026 6.62 26.28 -29.86
N ASP A 1027 6.64 27.37 -30.64
CA ASP A 1027 7.20 27.39 -32.00
C ASP A 1027 8.73 27.33 -31.91
N THR A 1028 9.34 26.37 -32.60
CA THR A 1028 10.80 26.20 -32.57
C THR A 1028 11.54 27.09 -33.56
N GLY A 1029 10.84 27.68 -34.53
CA GLY A 1029 11.41 28.34 -35.71
C GLY A 1029 12.15 27.39 -36.66
N ILE A 1030 12.19 26.08 -36.35
CA ILE A 1030 12.85 25.08 -37.19
C ILE A 1030 11.92 24.79 -38.36
N PRO A 1031 12.32 25.11 -39.61
CA PRO A 1031 11.43 24.97 -40.74
C PRO A 1031 11.10 23.51 -40.99
N TRP A 1032 9.84 23.29 -41.34
CA TRP A 1032 9.40 22.02 -41.88
C TRP A 1032 10.00 21.81 -43.27
N GLY A 1033 10.49 20.60 -43.55
CA GLY A 1033 11.11 20.28 -44.84
C GLY A 1033 11.78 18.90 -44.87
N ARG A 1034 12.13 18.43 -46.07
CA ARG A 1034 12.71 17.11 -46.35
C ARG A 1034 14.19 17.01 -45.92
N ILE A 1035 14.48 17.35 -44.67
CA ILE A 1035 15.84 17.46 -44.14
C ILE A 1035 15.92 16.66 -42.84
N THR A 1036 16.97 15.87 -42.70
CA THR A 1036 17.22 15.08 -41.48
C THR A 1036 17.26 15.96 -40.22
N ARG A 1037 16.71 15.43 -39.12
CA ARG A 1037 16.71 16.05 -37.79
C ARG A 1037 17.41 15.13 -36.81
N ASN A 1038 18.52 15.60 -36.26
CA ASN A 1038 19.20 14.98 -35.12
C ASN A 1038 18.61 15.58 -33.85
N ILE A 1039 17.97 14.74 -33.06
CA ILE A 1039 17.23 15.14 -31.86
C ILE A 1039 17.94 14.53 -30.66
N THR A 1040 18.30 15.35 -29.70
CA THR A 1040 18.86 14.91 -28.42
C THR A 1040 18.01 15.46 -27.28
N LEU A 1041 17.42 14.58 -26.48
CA LEU A 1041 16.77 14.93 -25.22
C LEU A 1041 17.76 14.67 -24.08
N GLU A 1042 18.07 15.70 -23.30
CA GLU A 1042 18.86 15.64 -22.08
C GLU A 1042 17.94 15.96 -20.89
N MET A 1043 17.88 15.07 -19.90
CA MET A 1043 17.18 15.36 -18.66
C MET A 1043 18.04 16.25 -17.77
N LEU A 1044 17.54 17.44 -17.43
CA LEU A 1044 18.25 18.40 -16.57
C LEU A 1044 17.89 18.19 -15.10
N THR A 1045 16.61 17.95 -14.83
CA THR A 1045 16.06 17.51 -13.54
C THR A 1045 15.05 16.38 -13.81
N GLU A 1046 14.26 15.95 -12.83
CA GLU A 1046 13.19 14.97 -13.07
C GLU A 1046 12.01 15.58 -13.86
N LEU A 1047 11.87 16.90 -13.85
CA LEU A 1047 10.75 17.62 -14.47
C LEU A 1047 11.18 18.53 -15.62
N THR A 1048 12.47 18.82 -15.75
CA THR A 1048 12.99 19.73 -16.78
C THR A 1048 13.96 19.03 -17.70
N TYR A 1049 13.97 19.49 -18.95
CA TYR A 1049 14.76 18.87 -20.00
C TYR A 1049 15.37 19.93 -20.92
N ARG A 1050 16.39 19.51 -21.67
CA ARG A 1050 16.94 20.22 -22.83
C ARG A 1050 16.77 19.37 -24.08
N LEU A 1051 16.03 19.87 -25.04
CA LEU A 1051 15.90 19.27 -26.36
C LEU A 1051 16.78 20.01 -27.36
N THR A 1052 17.76 19.32 -27.93
CA THR A 1052 18.66 19.87 -28.95
C THR A 1052 18.32 19.29 -30.31
N ILE A 1053 17.95 20.14 -31.27
CA ILE A 1053 17.60 19.74 -32.63
C ILE A 1053 18.57 20.41 -33.60
N ASN A 1054 19.38 19.62 -34.31
CA ASN A 1054 20.39 20.11 -35.25
C ASN A 1054 21.30 21.23 -34.68
N GLY A 1055 21.60 21.17 -33.37
CA GLY A 1055 22.45 22.14 -32.66
C GLY A 1055 21.71 23.31 -32.01
N GLN A 1056 20.41 23.48 -32.25
CA GLN A 1056 19.57 24.47 -31.55
C GLN A 1056 18.94 23.84 -30.31
N ALA A 1057 19.16 24.44 -29.13
CA ALA A 1057 18.70 23.93 -27.85
C ALA A 1057 17.43 24.65 -27.35
N PHE A 1058 16.49 23.88 -26.82
CA PHE A 1058 15.26 24.33 -26.20
C PHE A 1058 15.14 23.69 -24.82
N GLU A 1059 15.13 24.50 -23.77
CA GLU A 1059 14.90 24.01 -22.40
C GLU A 1059 13.44 24.19 -22.04
N GLY A 1060 12.86 23.23 -21.35
CA GLY A 1060 11.44 23.24 -20.99
C GLY A 1060 11.13 22.40 -19.76
N GLU A 1061 9.89 22.51 -19.30
CA GLU A 1061 9.33 21.68 -18.23
C GLU A 1061 8.38 20.67 -18.87
N LEU A 1062 8.42 19.43 -18.39
CA LEU A 1062 7.52 18.37 -18.81
C LEU A 1062 6.08 18.76 -18.46
N LYS A 1063 5.13 18.36 -19.32
CA LYS A 1063 3.71 18.59 -19.08
C LYS A 1063 3.27 17.84 -17.83
N GLU A 1064 2.62 18.55 -16.91
CA GLU A 1064 2.09 17.94 -15.69
C GLU A 1064 1.13 16.80 -16.04
N GLN A 1065 1.45 15.62 -15.54
CA GLN A 1065 0.73 14.37 -15.73
C GLN A 1065 0.75 13.61 -14.42
N SER A 1066 0.00 12.53 -14.44
CA SER A 1066 -0.17 11.65 -13.30
C SER A 1066 1.18 10.99 -12.90
N GLU A 1067 2.01 10.63 -13.87
CA GLU A 1067 3.43 10.26 -13.66
C GLU A 1067 4.33 11.07 -14.58
N MET A 1068 5.38 11.68 -14.02
CA MET A 1068 6.27 12.60 -14.73
C MET A 1068 7.56 11.96 -15.22
N LEU A 1069 7.74 10.65 -15.03
CA LEU A 1069 8.93 9.93 -15.43
C LEU A 1069 8.84 9.51 -16.90
N LEU A 1070 9.84 9.90 -17.71
CA LEU A 1070 9.91 9.55 -19.13
C LEU A 1070 10.39 8.11 -19.32
N ALA A 1071 9.51 7.21 -19.73
CA ALA A 1071 9.77 5.76 -19.80
C ALA A 1071 9.60 5.16 -21.19
N GLN A 1072 9.06 5.89 -22.16
CA GLN A 1072 8.79 5.38 -23.50
C GLN A 1072 9.04 6.46 -24.57
N LEU A 1073 9.43 6.01 -25.76
CA LEU A 1073 9.58 6.82 -26.94
C LEU A 1073 8.52 6.43 -27.97
N ARG A 1074 7.71 7.38 -28.39
CA ARG A 1074 6.63 7.15 -29.36
C ARG A 1074 6.89 7.90 -30.65
N PHE A 1075 6.79 7.18 -31.76
CA PHE A 1075 6.82 7.73 -33.12
C PHE A 1075 5.47 7.52 -33.76
N TRP A 1076 4.94 8.52 -34.45
CA TRP A 1076 3.59 8.43 -34.99
C TRP A 1076 3.39 9.37 -36.18
N ASN A 1077 2.39 9.04 -37.00
CA ASN A 1077 1.76 9.97 -37.93
C ASN A 1077 0.24 10.02 -37.68
N TRP A 1078 -0.33 11.22 -37.57
CA TRP A 1078 -1.77 11.46 -37.45
C TRP A 1078 -2.43 11.50 -38.82
N ASN A 1079 -3.61 10.89 -38.91
CA ASN A 1079 -4.63 11.09 -39.95
C ASN A 1079 -4.09 11.63 -41.28
N ALA A 1080 -3.61 10.73 -42.12
CA ALA A 1080 -3.36 11.05 -43.52
C ALA A 1080 -4.74 11.20 -44.20
N GLY A 1081 -5.32 12.41 -44.19
CA GLY A 1081 -6.60 12.69 -44.89
C GLY A 1081 -6.65 12.08 -46.31
N GLY A 1082 -7.84 11.93 -46.89
CA GLY A 1082 -8.00 11.21 -48.17
C GLY A 1082 -7.04 11.67 -49.27
N GLY A 1083 -6.25 10.73 -49.82
CA GLY A 1083 -5.29 10.94 -50.91
C GLY A 1083 -3.82 10.92 -50.50
N ASP A 1084 -3.06 10.02 -51.16
CA ASP A 1084 -1.60 9.79 -51.13
C ASP A 1084 -0.93 9.21 -49.86
N GLN A 1085 0.11 8.39 -50.07
CA GLN A 1085 0.89 7.69 -49.04
C GLN A 1085 1.74 8.66 -48.21
N ARG A 1086 1.68 8.55 -46.88
CA ARG A 1086 2.43 9.40 -45.92
C ARG A 1086 3.46 8.57 -45.16
N LYS A 1087 4.75 8.92 -45.22
CA LYS A 1087 5.86 8.13 -44.65
C LYS A 1087 6.71 8.90 -43.63
N LEU A 1088 6.96 8.32 -42.45
CA LEU A 1088 7.96 8.75 -41.46
C LEU A 1088 9.15 7.79 -41.49
N PHE A 1089 10.38 8.30 -41.60
CA PHE A 1089 11.60 7.48 -41.50
C PHE A 1089 12.36 7.76 -40.21
N ILE A 1090 12.53 6.71 -39.40
CA ILE A 1090 13.19 6.74 -38.09
C ILE A 1090 14.54 6.03 -38.22
N GLY A 1091 15.61 6.73 -37.87
CA GLY A 1091 16.97 6.20 -37.81
C GLY A 1091 17.31 5.60 -36.46
N ALA A 1092 18.59 5.29 -36.25
CA ALA A 1092 19.08 4.76 -34.98
C ALA A 1092 18.92 5.75 -33.82
N PHE A 1093 18.84 5.22 -32.61
CA PHE A 1093 18.90 6.00 -31.38
C PHE A 1093 19.72 5.30 -30.29
N SER A 1094 20.24 6.09 -29.36
CA SER A 1094 21.07 5.63 -28.25
C SER A 1094 20.81 6.44 -26.99
N ILE A 1095 21.06 5.83 -25.84
CA ILE A 1095 21.01 6.47 -24.53
C ILE A 1095 22.39 6.42 -23.90
N GLN A 1096 22.88 7.57 -23.49
CA GLN A 1096 24.05 7.73 -22.66
C GLN A 1096 23.58 8.22 -21.29
N GLY A 1097 23.84 7.43 -20.25
CA GLY A 1097 23.50 7.80 -18.88
C GLY A 1097 24.67 7.60 -17.93
N ASP A 1098 24.84 8.47 -16.94
CA ASP A 1098 25.87 8.25 -15.92
C ASP A 1098 25.46 7.09 -14.98
N PRO A 1099 26.39 6.31 -14.40
CA PRO A 1099 26.10 5.07 -13.64
C PRO A 1099 25.12 5.25 -12.47
N LEU A 1100 23.98 4.50 -12.45
CA LEU A 1100 22.94 4.54 -11.40
C LEU A 1100 21.97 3.32 -11.44
N PRO A 1101 21.32 2.95 -10.33
CA PRO A 1101 21.47 1.81 -9.40
C PRO A 1101 21.05 0.41 -9.89
N VAL A 1102 21.49 -0.60 -9.12
CA VAL A 1102 20.87 -1.94 -9.00
C VAL A 1102 20.54 -2.30 -7.53
N PHE A 1103 20.77 -1.42 -6.55
CA PHE A 1103 20.21 -1.55 -5.19
C PHE A 1103 20.03 -0.17 -4.59
N THR A 1104 18.90 0.10 -3.92
CA THR A 1104 18.63 1.41 -3.33
C THR A 1104 18.56 1.28 -1.82
N TYR A 1105 19.47 1.97 -1.13
CA TYR A 1105 19.45 2.18 0.31
C TYR A 1105 18.78 3.53 0.56
N SER A 1106 17.73 3.60 1.38
CA SER A 1106 17.01 4.84 1.66
C SER A 1106 17.01 5.19 3.14
N ALA A 1107 16.90 6.49 3.42
CA ALA A 1107 16.67 7.07 4.74
C ALA A 1107 15.63 8.18 4.61
N GLU A 1108 14.82 8.38 5.64
CA GLU A 1108 13.67 9.28 5.60
C GLU A 1108 13.60 10.20 6.81
N THR A 1109 13.07 11.40 6.59
CA THR A 1109 12.67 12.32 7.65
C THR A 1109 11.39 13.04 7.25
N ALA A 1110 10.47 13.19 8.20
CA ALA A 1110 9.28 14.00 8.01
C ALA A 1110 9.53 15.43 8.50
N VAL A 1111 9.19 16.43 7.69
CA VAL A 1111 9.25 17.86 8.05
C VAL A 1111 7.85 18.47 7.89
N THR A 1112 7.19 18.77 9.01
CA THR A 1112 5.87 19.41 9.00
C THR A 1112 6.04 20.94 8.98
N ARG A 1113 5.63 21.58 7.89
CA ARG A 1113 5.58 23.03 7.79
C ARG A 1113 4.19 23.52 8.23
N ALA A 1114 4.15 24.48 9.16
CA ALA A 1114 2.92 25.08 9.64
C ALA A 1114 2.13 25.77 8.51
N TRP A 1115 0.80 25.73 8.62
CA TRP A 1115 -0.14 26.28 7.65
C TRP A 1115 -0.19 27.81 7.71
N SER A 1116 -0.37 28.47 6.57
CA SER A 1116 -0.55 29.92 6.54
C SER A 1116 -1.86 30.33 7.21
N SER A 1117 -1.74 30.93 8.40
CA SER A 1117 -2.90 31.40 9.15
C SER A 1117 -2.60 32.74 9.82
N ILE A 1118 -2.69 33.82 9.04
CA ILE A 1118 -2.93 35.15 9.61
C ILE A 1118 -3.99 35.90 8.78
N ARG A 1119 -5.22 35.94 9.31
CA ARG A 1119 -6.00 37.20 9.33
C ARG A 1119 -5.93 37.73 10.76
N GLU A 1120 -4.91 38.53 11.05
CA GLU A 1120 -4.84 39.28 12.31
C GLU A 1120 -5.52 40.63 12.14
N THR A 1121 -6.37 40.97 13.11
CA THR A 1121 -6.92 42.31 13.28
C THR A 1121 -6.05 42.99 14.34
N THR A 1122 -5.21 43.96 13.96
CA THR A 1122 -4.14 44.48 14.83
C THR A 1122 -4.53 45.63 15.77
N ALA A 1123 -5.76 46.15 15.73
CA ALA A 1123 -6.28 47.03 16.78
C ALA A 1123 -7.80 47.17 16.73
N VAL A 1124 -8.44 47.09 17.89
CA VAL A 1124 -9.82 47.54 18.13
C VAL A 1124 -9.74 48.69 19.13
N THR A 1125 -10.17 49.88 18.73
CA THR A 1125 -10.34 51.02 19.64
C THR A 1125 -11.82 51.37 19.71
N ILE A 1126 -12.31 51.59 20.92
CA ILE A 1126 -13.66 52.09 21.17
C ILE A 1126 -13.56 53.62 21.19
N ALA A 1127 -14.24 54.28 20.27
CA ALA A 1127 -14.49 55.72 20.30
C ALA A 1127 -16.00 55.92 20.21
N ASP A 1128 -16.55 56.69 21.15
CA ASP A 1128 -17.98 57.07 21.21
C ASP A 1128 -19.00 55.92 21.14
N GLY A 1129 -18.66 54.76 21.71
CA GLY A 1129 -19.61 53.66 21.88
C GLY A 1129 -19.85 52.78 20.66
N ASP A 1130 -19.19 53.08 19.54
CA ASP A 1130 -19.22 52.25 18.32
C ASP A 1130 -17.89 51.54 18.07
N LEU A 1131 -17.97 50.29 17.59
CA LEU A 1131 -16.82 49.49 17.21
C LEU A 1131 -16.35 49.92 15.82
N VAL A 1132 -15.30 50.73 15.75
CA VAL A 1132 -14.71 51.15 14.47
C VAL A 1132 -13.57 50.22 14.10
N ALA A 1133 -13.78 49.38 13.08
CA ALA A 1133 -12.74 48.56 12.47
C ALA A 1133 -12.31 49.19 11.14
N THR A 1134 -11.05 49.61 11.03
CA THR A 1134 -10.47 50.08 9.77
C THR A 1134 -9.78 48.91 9.07
N VAL A 1135 -10.30 48.50 7.90
CA VAL A 1135 -9.67 47.48 7.05
C VAL A 1135 -8.91 48.21 5.93
N ASN A 1136 -7.59 48.11 5.92
CA ASN A 1136 -6.76 48.61 4.82
C ASN A 1136 -6.14 47.45 4.02
N ASN A 1137 -5.95 47.67 2.71
CA ASN A 1137 -5.36 46.79 1.69
C ASN A 1137 -6.20 45.58 1.23
N LEU A 1138 -7.28 45.86 0.48
CA LEU A 1138 -7.86 44.92 -0.46
C LEU A 1138 -7.34 45.23 -1.88
N THR A 1139 -6.28 44.56 -2.32
CA THR A 1139 -5.91 44.49 -3.74
C THR A 1139 -6.21 43.09 -4.25
N GLY A 1140 -7.07 42.97 -5.27
CA GLY A 1140 -7.35 41.69 -5.95
C GLY A 1140 -8.82 41.35 -6.23
N ILE A 1141 -9.79 42.20 -5.88
CA ILE A 1141 -11.20 41.95 -6.22
C ILE A 1141 -11.63 42.91 -7.35
N ASN A 1142 -11.91 42.35 -8.52
CA ASN A 1142 -12.65 43.07 -9.56
C ASN A 1142 -14.09 43.33 -9.10
N SER A 1143 -14.51 44.58 -9.28
CA SER A 1143 -15.80 45.22 -8.97
C SER A 1143 -17.03 44.31 -8.93
N ASN A 1144 -17.73 44.31 -7.78
CA ASN A 1144 -19.20 44.43 -7.64
C ASN A 1144 -19.61 44.26 -6.16
N VAL A 1145 -19.63 45.36 -5.41
CA VAL A 1145 -20.25 45.41 -4.08
C VAL A 1145 -21.23 46.58 -4.04
N TRP A 1146 -22.51 46.28 -3.86
CA TRP A 1146 -23.51 47.30 -3.52
C TRP A 1146 -23.62 47.41 -2.01
N VAL A 1147 -23.51 48.64 -1.51
CA VAL A 1147 -23.68 48.97 -0.09
C VAL A 1147 -25.16 49.30 0.15
N ALA A 1148 -25.86 48.44 0.88
CA ALA A 1148 -27.22 48.76 1.35
C ALA A 1148 -27.12 49.49 2.70
N ASN A 1149 -27.34 50.80 2.67
CA ASN A 1149 -27.56 51.60 3.87
C ASN A 1149 -28.98 51.28 4.39
N THR A 1150 -29.08 50.88 5.66
CA THR A 1150 -30.31 50.65 6.47
C THR A 1150 -31.14 49.37 6.27
N LEU A 1151 -31.33 48.62 7.38
CA LEU A 1151 -32.41 47.64 7.59
C LEU A 1151 -33.14 47.99 8.90
N THR A 1152 -34.48 48.10 8.85
CA THR A 1152 -35.38 48.22 10.00
C THR A 1152 -36.40 47.07 10.01
N ASN A 1153 -37.05 46.86 11.15
CA ASN A 1153 -37.48 45.57 11.68
C ASN A 1153 -38.93 45.14 11.30
N GLN A 1154 -39.24 44.83 10.03
CA GLN A 1154 -40.50 44.16 9.66
C GLN A 1154 -40.32 43.03 8.62
N ALA A 1155 -41.18 42.01 8.76
CA ALA A 1155 -41.11 40.68 8.16
C ALA A 1155 -40.87 40.62 6.64
N TRP A 1156 -39.97 39.73 6.22
CA TRP A 1156 -39.68 39.44 4.82
C TRP A 1156 -40.55 38.31 4.27
N ASN A 1157 -41.09 38.51 3.06
CA ASN A 1157 -41.80 37.50 2.27
C ASN A 1157 -40.80 36.78 1.35
N TRP A 1158 -40.50 35.51 1.66
CA TRP A 1158 -39.45 34.71 1.03
C TRP A 1158 -39.77 34.23 -0.40
N SER A 1159 -40.99 34.44 -0.89
CA SER A 1159 -41.42 33.98 -2.22
C SER A 1159 -41.03 34.91 -3.38
N LEU A 1160 -40.24 35.96 -3.13
CA LEU A 1160 -39.90 36.99 -4.13
C LEU A 1160 -38.40 37.10 -4.46
N LEU A 1161 -37.55 36.21 -3.94
CA LEU A 1161 -36.11 36.24 -4.23
C LEU A 1161 -35.79 35.49 -5.55
N PRO A 1162 -35.14 36.13 -6.54
CA PRO A 1162 -34.58 35.43 -7.69
C PRO A 1162 -33.43 34.51 -7.26
N ASN A 1163 -33.35 33.33 -7.86
CA ASN A 1163 -32.27 32.37 -7.64
C ASN A 1163 -30.91 33.01 -7.98
N ASP A 1164 -29.92 32.81 -7.09
CA ASP A 1164 -28.47 33.02 -7.29
C ASP A 1164 -27.74 34.17 -6.54
N GLN A 1165 -28.20 34.65 -5.38
CA GLN A 1165 -27.40 35.57 -4.53
C GLN A 1165 -27.48 35.31 -3.01
N TYR A 1166 -26.34 35.44 -2.31
CA TYR A 1166 -26.19 35.29 -0.85
C TYR A 1166 -26.21 36.64 -0.12
N ILE A 1167 -26.82 36.69 1.07
CA ILE A 1167 -26.86 37.85 1.99
C ILE A 1167 -25.94 37.60 3.19
N VAL A 1168 -25.16 38.60 3.60
CA VAL A 1168 -24.41 38.62 4.87
C VAL A 1168 -25.06 39.66 5.78
N VAL A 1169 -25.43 39.29 7.01
CA VAL A 1169 -26.02 40.19 8.02
C VAL A 1169 -24.95 40.57 9.06
N PRO A 1170 -24.79 41.85 9.45
CA PRO A 1170 -23.83 42.28 10.46
C PRO A 1170 -24.34 42.07 11.89
N SER A 1171 -23.40 41.82 12.79
CA SER A 1171 -23.55 41.55 14.22
C SER A 1171 -24.16 42.70 15.03
N ASN A 1172 -25.25 42.44 15.77
CA ASN A 1172 -25.31 42.58 17.24
C ASN A 1172 -26.72 42.31 17.82
N ARG A 1173 -26.80 41.23 18.63
CA ARG A 1173 -27.84 40.73 19.56
C ARG A 1173 -29.03 39.87 19.05
N THR A 1174 -28.99 38.62 19.56
CA THR A 1174 -29.99 37.56 19.78
C THR A 1174 -30.66 36.90 18.57
N VAL A 1175 -30.12 35.73 18.19
CA VAL A 1175 -30.89 34.68 17.53
C VAL A 1175 -31.78 34.00 18.58
N VAL A 1176 -33.10 34.07 18.39
CA VAL A 1176 -34.05 33.18 19.07
C VAL A 1176 -34.10 31.86 18.30
N ILE A 1177 -33.74 30.79 19.00
CA ILE A 1177 -33.67 29.41 18.56
C ILE A 1177 -35.10 28.84 18.42
N THR A 1178 -35.36 28.07 17.37
CA THR A 1178 -36.34 26.96 17.45
C THR A 1178 -35.56 25.63 17.42
N PRO A 1179 -35.81 24.70 18.36
CA PRO A 1179 -34.89 23.61 18.63
C PRO A 1179 -35.13 22.45 17.67
N ASN A 1180 -34.05 21.89 17.10
CA ASN A 1180 -33.77 20.46 17.20
C ASN A 1180 -32.32 20.11 16.80
N THR A 1181 -31.62 19.56 17.79
CA THR A 1181 -30.50 18.61 17.72
C THR A 1181 -29.29 18.97 16.86
N THR A 1182 -28.43 19.88 17.33
CA THR A 1182 -27.00 19.66 17.67
C THR A 1182 -26.27 21.01 17.80
N ASN A 1183 -25.71 21.28 18.99
CA ASN A 1183 -25.02 22.52 19.31
C ASN A 1183 -23.55 22.51 18.83
N ALA A 1184 -23.32 22.67 17.52
CA ALA A 1184 -22.03 23.06 16.96
C ALA A 1184 -22.24 24.27 16.04
N LEU A 1185 -21.50 25.36 16.27
CA LEU A 1185 -21.48 26.52 15.40
C LEU A 1185 -20.31 26.36 14.41
N ASN A 1186 -20.57 25.84 13.21
CA ASN A 1186 -19.58 25.77 12.14
C ASN A 1186 -19.74 26.97 11.19
N LEU A 1187 -18.74 27.84 11.13
CA LEU A 1187 -18.63 28.92 10.15
C LEU A 1187 -17.87 28.39 8.91
N TYR A 1188 -18.57 28.23 7.80
CA TYR A 1188 -17.97 27.89 6.49
C TYR A 1188 -17.85 29.16 5.63
N SER A 1189 -16.66 29.47 5.10
CA SER A 1189 -16.54 30.48 4.04
C SER A 1189 -16.71 29.82 2.67
N LEU A 1190 -17.70 30.31 1.91
CA LEU A 1190 -18.00 29.94 0.54
C LEU A 1190 -16.91 30.48 -0.42
N GLY A 1191 -16.24 29.61 -1.15
CA GLY A 1191 -15.52 29.96 -2.39
C GLY A 1191 -16.42 29.69 -3.60
N LYS A 1192 -16.55 30.68 -4.50
CA LYS A 1192 -17.15 30.51 -5.85
C LYS A 1192 -16.06 30.80 -6.92
N PRO A 1193 -16.26 30.35 -8.17
CA PRO A 1193 -15.23 29.93 -9.12
C PRO A 1193 -15.03 30.93 -10.27
N GLY A 1194 -13.97 30.73 -11.05
CA GLY A 1194 -13.79 31.32 -12.38
C GLY A 1194 -12.52 30.78 -13.03
N GLY A 1195 -12.45 30.49 -14.34
CA GLY A 1195 -13.31 30.99 -15.41
C GLY A 1195 -13.36 30.09 -16.65
N VAL A 1196 -14.34 30.44 -17.47
CA VAL A 1196 -14.84 29.81 -18.70
C VAL A 1196 -14.06 30.30 -19.92
N ALA A 1197 -13.90 29.44 -20.93
CA ALA A 1197 -14.05 29.83 -22.33
C ALA A 1197 -14.75 28.69 -23.08
N ASP A 1198 -15.93 29.05 -23.61
CA ASP A 1198 -16.95 28.31 -24.39
C ASP A 1198 -17.83 27.25 -23.70
#